data_AF-A0A158P4W7-F1
#
_entry.id   AF-A0A158P4W7-F1
#
_cell.length_a   1.000
_cell.length_b   1.000
_cell.length_c   1.000
_cell.angle_alpha   90.00
_cell.angle_beta   90.00
_cell.angle_gamma   90.00
#
_symmetry.space_group_name_H-M   'P 1'
#
loop_
_entity.id
_entity.type
_entity.pdbx_description
1 polymer ?
#
loop_
_entity_poly.entity_id
_entity_poly.type
_entity_poly.pdbx_seq_one_letter_code
_entity_poly.pdbx_strand_id
1 'polypeptide(L)'
;MLIANLIKIIQLILSIKYSYSFRAFKHNQFTYYKVVNNVFAATPREGKTIDFYGIYVAGQTTHISLSQDVLKKSEIFDGKVINLDEDLLMFVHKNKPQILIKQKTIENMTYSGELSDSIIAFGDNEALHVPTIFNPNLTEPVPEWNYIELLYFDDQNGKVSVKRSLPWLKDDWKFIKEWKMMDYIHFDDKLYLLIKRSIWNEIASNVTQEISIIRLCLDKGSELISSAIEIRYNRPEFQNNQITAAIFICLAYYKPEKIFLLITHKTANQTLVHKRYFFNDFVSLFDKTGKECASGANNYTLMRYHLRSEDRSCQKTTYKNCSSNKNTVPSVELNFDQILDYHFIFAYGKSENPPIEFAYNSTINGTHFCWKRVGTREYCMEIHRNFNYDNSIQNVQALFYGFPPGMFLLSYNNKRYNESRVCFQLGFYLRLICYKSDFTYIDDYQLHYYFNQRPFGFFRVPKAYSGITRYLYDHCDDYNSCIQCLMYGLSFGCIWSKSRCAQNEDNFTQTVNYCFKITSISPLMLNSSSPETLTIELDKPLKITDSQEYLDIKAGPLNHCTNITRNKSIINCSMRLSESGKFKISVSLRNYKYADTTIISALSIEKVDIVAPEVDYDYLQIIILSFLGLLLISLLVIVYVRFSKEQLKKFRIRSKKKRGFFETSSAVTRVRAQILSSTMNTINDSTIQTKPSSKLVKSWSTMPSVSQQLYLSKLK
;
A
#
# COMPACT_ATOMS: atom_id res chain seq x y z
N MET A 1 -26.54 20.98 -33.23
CA MET A 1 -25.26 20.22 -33.30
C MET A 1 -24.24 20.66 -32.25
N LEU A 2 -24.02 21.97 -32.03
CA LEU A 2 -23.04 22.50 -31.07
C LEU A 2 -23.27 22.15 -29.59
N ILE A 3 -24.51 22.22 -29.10
CA ILE A 3 -24.82 21.90 -27.69
C ILE A 3 -24.49 20.43 -27.39
N ALA A 4 -24.73 19.53 -28.34
CA ALA A 4 -24.41 18.11 -28.18
C ALA A 4 -22.90 17.86 -28.12
N ASN A 5 -22.09 18.59 -28.90
CA ASN A 5 -20.63 18.48 -28.87
C ASN A 5 -20.04 19.07 -27.57
N LEU A 6 -20.59 20.18 -27.06
CA LEU A 6 -20.18 20.75 -25.78
C LEU A 6 -20.51 19.80 -24.61
N ILE A 7 -21.70 19.19 -24.62
CA ILE A 7 -22.07 18.17 -23.63
C ILE A 7 -21.10 16.99 -23.69
N LYS A 8 -20.72 16.53 -24.89
CA LYS A 8 -19.73 15.45 -25.05
C LYS A 8 -18.34 15.83 -24.53
N ILE A 9 -17.87 17.07 -24.74
CA ILE A 9 -16.57 17.54 -24.23
C ILE A 9 -16.60 17.68 -22.71
N ILE A 10 -17.67 18.25 -22.14
CA ILE A 10 -17.83 18.33 -20.68
C ILE A 10 -17.93 16.92 -20.09
N GLN A 11 -18.69 16.02 -20.72
CA GLN A 11 -18.73 14.61 -20.36
C GLN A 11 -17.36 13.97 -20.47
N LEU A 12 -16.56 14.28 -21.48
CA LEU A 12 -15.20 13.76 -21.64
C LEU A 12 -14.26 14.29 -20.56
N ILE A 13 -14.25 15.59 -20.28
CA ILE A 13 -13.42 16.20 -19.23
C ILE A 13 -13.82 15.69 -17.84
N LEU A 14 -15.13 15.62 -17.57
CA LEU A 14 -15.64 15.02 -16.35
C LEU A 14 -15.31 13.53 -16.30
N SER A 15 -15.41 12.80 -17.41
CA SER A 15 -15.04 11.39 -17.48
C SER A 15 -13.55 11.19 -17.26
N ILE A 16 -12.67 12.02 -17.82
CA ILE A 16 -11.22 12.01 -17.53
C ILE A 16 -11.01 12.22 -16.03
N LYS A 17 -11.64 13.25 -15.44
CA LYS A 17 -11.50 13.51 -14.00
C LYS A 17 -12.08 12.38 -13.11
N TYR A 18 -13.13 11.70 -13.56
CA TYR A 18 -13.72 10.53 -12.89
C TYR A 18 -12.90 9.24 -13.12
N SER A 19 -12.29 9.08 -14.29
CA SER A 19 -11.43 7.95 -14.66
C SER A 19 -10.06 8.03 -13.97
N TYR A 20 -9.60 9.23 -13.60
CA TYR A 20 -8.37 9.49 -12.84
C TYR A 20 -8.65 9.93 -11.39
N SER A 21 -9.82 9.58 -10.83
CA SER A 21 -10.19 9.96 -9.46
C SER A 21 -9.29 9.32 -8.39
N PHE A 22 -8.48 8.34 -8.75
CA PHE A 22 -7.51 7.72 -7.87
C PHE A 22 -6.14 7.77 -8.56
N ARG A 23 -5.11 8.21 -7.85
CA ARG A 23 -3.74 8.02 -8.31
C ARG A 23 -3.42 6.54 -8.16
N ALA A 24 -2.98 5.89 -9.23
CA ALA A 24 -2.50 4.51 -9.18
C ALA A 24 -1.57 4.32 -7.98
N PHE A 25 -2.00 3.51 -7.02
CA PHE A 25 -1.31 3.29 -5.77
C PHE A 25 -0.02 2.52 -6.07
N LYS A 26 1.10 3.24 -6.17
CA LYS A 26 2.42 2.66 -6.44
C LYS A 26 3.23 2.68 -5.17
N HIS A 27 4.00 1.63 -4.98
CA HIS A 27 4.89 1.51 -3.84
C HIS A 27 6.35 1.44 -4.28
N ASN A 28 7.22 1.80 -3.36
CA ASN A 28 8.66 1.64 -3.52
C ASN A 28 9.02 0.17 -3.64
N GLN A 29 10.09 -0.17 -4.36
CA GLN A 29 10.47 -1.54 -4.68
C GLN A 29 10.54 -2.49 -3.47
N PHE A 30 10.96 -1.99 -2.31
CA PHE A 30 11.08 -2.78 -1.08
C PHE A 30 9.79 -2.93 -0.27
N THR A 31 8.79 -2.11 -0.58
CA THR A 31 7.46 -2.18 0.06
C THR A 31 6.38 -2.57 -0.93
N TYR A 32 6.79 -2.99 -2.12
CA TYR A 32 5.91 -3.29 -3.24
C TYR A 32 4.89 -4.38 -2.94
N TYR A 33 5.20 -5.32 -2.05
CA TYR A 33 4.24 -6.35 -1.67
C TYR A 33 3.50 -6.02 -0.38
N LYS A 34 4.11 -5.21 0.50
CA LYS A 34 3.64 -5.02 1.87
C LYS A 34 4.31 -3.83 2.53
N VAL A 35 3.53 -3.02 3.24
CA VAL A 35 4.01 -1.91 4.07
C VAL A 35 3.78 -2.24 5.53
N VAL A 36 4.72 -2.95 6.15
CA VAL A 36 4.53 -3.36 7.56
C VAL A 36 4.45 -2.14 8.48
N ASN A 37 5.40 -1.22 8.34
CA ASN A 37 5.42 0.06 9.04
C ASN A 37 5.67 1.17 8.05
N ASN A 38 5.09 2.32 8.34
CA ASN A 38 5.09 3.46 7.46
C ASN A 38 5.72 4.71 8.10
N VAL A 39 6.27 4.54 9.31
CA VAL A 39 7.22 5.44 9.96
C VAL A 39 8.56 4.70 10.09
N PHE A 40 9.66 5.39 9.80
CA PHE A 40 10.99 4.81 9.84
C PHE A 40 12.04 5.78 10.41
N ALA A 41 13.16 5.23 10.87
CA ALA A 41 14.20 5.99 11.54
C ALA A 41 15.13 6.63 10.51
N ALA A 42 14.95 7.92 10.24
CA ALA A 42 15.82 8.66 9.33
C ALA A 42 17.18 8.95 9.99
N THR A 43 18.24 9.09 9.18
CA THR A 43 19.57 9.47 9.67
C THR A 43 19.53 10.94 10.10
N PRO A 44 20.00 11.31 11.31
CA PRO A 44 20.10 12.70 11.69
C PRO A 44 21.06 13.43 10.75
N ARG A 45 20.69 14.63 10.29
CA ARG A 45 21.71 15.57 9.80
C ARG A 45 22.54 15.99 11.01
N GLU A 46 23.87 15.87 10.90
CA GLU A 46 24.81 16.08 12.00
C GLU A 46 24.48 17.32 12.87
N GLY A 47 24.59 17.18 14.18
CA GLY A 47 24.59 18.30 15.13
C GLY A 47 23.24 18.76 15.72
N LYS A 48 22.13 18.02 15.57
CA LYS A 48 20.84 18.39 16.19
C LYS A 48 20.34 17.36 17.23
N THR A 49 19.80 17.87 18.33
CA THR A 49 19.14 17.12 19.42
C THR A 49 17.70 16.69 19.11
N ILE A 50 17.20 16.98 17.90
CA ILE A 50 15.83 16.68 17.50
C ILE A 50 15.82 15.36 16.73
N ASP A 51 14.95 14.45 17.14
CA ASP A 51 14.77 13.18 16.46
C ASP A 51 14.11 13.39 15.09
N PHE A 52 14.70 12.80 14.06
CA PHE A 52 14.27 12.91 12.67
C PHE A 52 13.64 11.60 12.23
N TYR A 53 12.38 11.65 11.80
CA TYR A 53 11.61 10.48 11.37
C TYR A 53 11.27 10.63 9.90
N GLY A 54 11.42 9.53 9.16
CA GLY A 54 10.89 9.42 7.82
C GLY A 54 9.50 8.80 7.86
N ILE A 55 8.61 9.31 7.03
CA ILE A 55 7.24 8.80 6.88
C ILE A 55 7.04 8.42 5.44
N TYR A 56 6.43 7.26 5.22
CA TYR A 56 6.12 6.73 3.92
C TYR A 56 4.62 6.48 3.80
N VAL A 57 3.99 6.99 2.76
CA VAL A 57 2.59 6.67 2.45
C VAL A 57 2.46 6.62 0.93
N ALA A 58 1.89 5.54 0.39
CA ALA A 58 1.50 5.47 -1.03
C ALA A 58 2.61 5.80 -2.05
N GLY A 59 3.83 5.32 -1.84
CA GLY A 59 4.96 5.59 -2.75
C GLY A 59 5.62 6.96 -2.57
N GLN A 60 5.15 7.75 -1.60
CA GLN A 60 5.72 9.05 -1.28
C GLN A 60 6.34 9.04 0.11
N THR A 61 7.33 9.89 0.31
CA THR A 61 7.99 10.05 1.62
C THR A 61 8.05 11.51 2.03
N THR A 62 7.85 11.76 3.31
CA THR A 62 8.14 13.05 3.95
C THR A 62 9.02 12.82 5.18
N HIS A 63 9.55 13.90 5.76
CA HIS A 63 10.31 13.83 7.00
C HIS A 63 9.77 14.81 8.01
N ILE A 64 9.75 14.40 9.27
CA ILE A 64 9.30 15.24 10.37
C ILE A 64 10.32 15.23 11.50
N SER A 65 10.26 16.26 12.33
CA SER A 65 11.13 16.44 13.48
C SER A 65 10.28 16.57 14.73
N LEU A 66 10.37 15.60 15.64
CA LEU A 66 9.52 15.59 16.84
C LEU A 66 10.35 15.63 18.11
N SER A 67 9.90 16.47 19.05
CA SER A 67 10.38 16.42 20.43
C SER A 67 9.81 15.20 21.14
N GLN A 68 10.59 14.60 22.03
CA GLN A 68 10.16 13.49 22.90
C GLN A 68 9.02 13.90 23.85
N ASP A 69 8.84 15.20 24.08
CA ASP A 69 7.74 15.73 24.90
C ASP A 69 6.37 15.57 24.22
N VAL A 70 6.34 15.47 22.88
CA VAL A 70 5.11 15.36 22.10
C VAL A 70 4.65 13.90 21.99
N LEU A 71 5.58 13.01 21.63
CA LEU A 71 5.30 11.59 21.47
C LEU A 71 6.57 10.77 21.76
N LYS A 72 6.42 9.68 22.52
CA LYS A 72 7.54 8.78 22.78
C LYS A 72 7.96 8.09 21.48
N LYS A 73 9.27 7.88 21.32
CA LYS A 73 9.85 7.16 20.17
C LYS A 73 9.20 5.81 19.88
N SER A 74 8.96 5.00 20.91
CA SER A 74 8.35 3.68 20.72
C SER A 74 6.91 3.77 20.22
N GLU A 75 6.21 4.86 20.54
CA GLU A 75 4.80 5.05 20.17
C GLU A 75 4.63 5.51 18.72
N ILE A 76 5.56 6.33 18.19
CA ILE A 76 5.45 6.81 16.81
C ILE A 76 5.63 5.70 15.78
N PHE A 77 6.55 4.77 16.03
CA PHE A 77 6.80 3.66 15.10
C PHE A 77 5.64 2.66 15.04
N ASP A 78 4.83 2.59 16.09
CA ASP A 78 3.60 1.80 16.15
C ASP A 78 2.39 2.51 15.51
N GLY A 79 2.51 3.81 15.22
CA GLY A 79 1.47 4.58 14.54
C GLY A 79 1.32 4.19 13.07
N LYS A 80 0.09 4.24 12.56
CA LYS A 80 -0.20 4.15 11.13
C LYS A 80 -0.52 5.54 10.60
N VAL A 81 0.45 6.15 9.92
CA VAL A 81 0.29 7.50 9.37
C VAL A 81 -0.56 7.45 8.08
N ILE A 82 -1.49 8.39 7.92
CA ILE A 82 -2.49 8.37 6.83
C ILE A 82 -2.10 9.33 5.69
N ASN A 83 -1.42 10.43 6.01
CA ASN A 83 -1.04 11.47 5.04
C ASN A 83 0.42 11.91 5.21
N LEU A 84 0.86 12.84 4.36
CA LEU A 84 2.23 13.35 4.34
C LEU A 84 2.30 14.87 4.60
N ASP A 85 1.20 15.48 5.07
CA ASP A 85 1.21 16.88 5.47
C ASP A 85 1.99 17.02 6.79
N GLU A 86 3.13 17.70 6.72
CA GLU A 86 4.04 17.88 7.86
C GLU A 86 3.44 18.78 8.97
N ASP A 87 2.51 19.67 8.62
CA ASP A 87 1.84 20.57 9.56
C ASP A 87 0.54 19.99 10.11
N LEU A 88 -0.08 19.04 9.41
CA LEU A 88 -1.34 18.41 9.76
C LEU A 88 -1.26 16.89 9.57
N LEU A 89 -0.37 16.25 10.32
CA LEU A 89 -0.08 14.84 10.14
C LEU A 89 -1.11 13.97 10.85
N MET A 90 -1.88 13.20 10.09
CA MET A 90 -2.95 12.33 10.60
C MET A 90 -2.46 10.90 10.72
N PHE A 91 -2.81 10.25 11.81
CA PHE A 91 -2.37 8.89 12.09
C PHE A 91 -3.35 8.15 13.01
N VAL A 92 -3.29 6.82 12.98
CA VAL A 92 -3.98 5.97 13.94
C VAL A 92 -2.96 5.39 14.91
N HIS A 93 -3.18 5.57 16.20
CA HIS A 93 -2.36 4.98 17.26
C HIS A 93 -3.24 4.47 18.39
N LYS A 94 -2.95 3.26 18.89
CA LYS A 94 -3.76 2.57 19.93
C LYS A 94 -5.27 2.62 19.61
N ASN A 95 -5.61 2.34 18.35
CA ASN A 95 -6.99 2.31 17.85
C ASN A 95 -7.74 3.65 17.97
N LYS A 96 -7.01 4.77 18.01
CA LYS A 96 -7.58 6.12 18.00
C LYS A 96 -7.05 6.90 16.80
N PRO A 97 -7.92 7.58 16.03
CA PRO A 97 -7.48 8.51 15.02
C PRO A 97 -7.04 9.82 15.69
N GLN A 98 -5.90 10.32 15.26
CA GLN A 98 -5.23 11.49 15.85
C GLN A 98 -4.65 12.37 14.74
N ILE A 99 -4.48 13.65 15.07
CA ILE A 99 -3.82 14.63 14.22
C ILE A 99 -2.71 15.32 15.01
N LEU A 100 -1.53 15.39 14.41
CA LEU A 100 -0.36 16.10 14.90
C LEU A 100 -0.30 17.45 14.20
N ILE A 101 -0.54 18.51 14.97
CA ILE A 101 -0.61 19.89 14.49
C ILE A 101 0.75 20.55 14.68
N LYS A 102 1.33 21.01 13.57
CA LYS A 102 2.62 21.74 13.49
C LYS A 102 3.75 21.05 14.24
N GLN A 103 3.73 19.71 14.26
CA GLN A 103 4.71 18.86 14.95
C GLN A 103 4.84 19.13 16.46
N LYS A 104 3.80 19.72 17.09
CA LYS A 104 3.84 20.18 18.49
C LYS A 104 2.76 19.60 19.37
N THR A 105 1.55 19.42 18.84
CA THR A 105 0.39 19.03 19.64
C THR A 105 -0.36 17.91 18.95
N ILE A 106 -0.75 16.90 19.72
CA ILE A 106 -1.57 15.79 19.23
C ILE A 106 -2.99 15.99 19.75
N GLU A 107 -3.95 15.96 18.83
CA GLU A 107 -5.38 16.01 19.13
C GLU A 107 -6.06 14.73 18.64
N ASN A 108 -7.10 14.30 19.35
CA ASN A 108 -7.90 13.17 18.89
C ASN A 108 -8.89 13.66 17.83
N MET A 109 -9.02 12.91 16.74
CA MET A 109 -10.04 13.17 15.74
C MET A 109 -11.35 12.50 16.16
N THR A 110 -12.47 13.10 15.78
CA THR A 110 -13.80 12.53 16.04
C THR A 110 -14.11 11.42 15.05
N TYR A 111 -14.42 10.23 15.56
CA TYR A 111 -14.92 9.09 14.78
C TYR A 111 -16.11 8.47 15.52
N SER A 112 -17.19 8.18 14.79
CA SER A 112 -18.41 7.59 15.38
C SER A 112 -18.34 6.07 15.52
N GLY A 113 -17.39 5.41 14.86
CA GLY A 113 -17.14 3.98 14.98
C GLY A 113 -15.97 3.67 15.92
N GLU A 114 -15.62 2.39 16.00
CA GLU A 114 -14.42 1.92 16.69
C GLU A 114 -13.37 1.47 15.66
N LEU A 115 -12.13 1.93 15.85
CA LEU A 115 -11.02 1.41 15.08
C LEU A 115 -10.45 0.17 15.78
N SER A 116 -9.85 -0.70 14.97
CA SER A 116 -9.08 -1.84 15.43
C SER A 116 -7.71 -1.83 14.76
N ASP A 117 -6.83 -2.75 15.17
CA ASP A 117 -5.40 -2.73 14.82
C ASP A 117 -5.10 -2.79 13.29
N SER A 118 -6.09 -3.15 12.46
CA SER A 118 -5.93 -3.43 11.04
C SER A 118 -6.26 -2.21 10.17
N ILE A 119 -5.27 -1.32 10.03
CA ILE A 119 -5.32 -0.13 9.16
C ILE A 119 -4.27 -0.21 8.05
N ILE A 120 -4.69 0.05 6.81
CA ILE A 120 -3.83 0.14 5.62
C ILE A 120 -3.99 1.53 5.02
N ALA A 121 -2.96 2.37 5.09
CA ALA A 121 -2.99 3.74 4.56
C ALA A 121 -2.83 3.75 3.04
N PHE A 122 -3.70 4.49 2.33
CA PHE A 122 -3.65 4.65 0.87
C PHE A 122 -3.11 5.99 0.40
N GLY A 123 -2.81 6.92 1.31
CA GLY A 123 -2.54 8.31 0.95
C GLY A 123 -3.82 9.07 0.66
N ASP A 124 -3.69 10.33 0.22
CA ASP A 124 -4.82 11.21 -0.08
C ASP A 124 -5.87 11.28 1.08
N ASN A 125 -5.38 11.20 2.31
CA ASN A 125 -6.15 11.16 3.54
C ASN A 125 -7.11 9.95 3.66
N GLU A 126 -6.86 8.86 2.91
CA GLU A 126 -7.67 7.65 2.91
C GLU A 126 -6.94 6.45 3.51
N ALA A 127 -7.72 5.57 4.16
CA ALA A 127 -7.21 4.30 4.66
C ALA A 127 -8.27 3.20 4.64
N LEU A 128 -7.85 1.96 4.39
CA LEU A 128 -8.67 0.79 4.66
C LEU A 128 -8.63 0.47 6.14
N HIS A 129 -9.79 0.24 6.72
CA HIS A 129 -9.95 -0.38 8.01
C HIS A 129 -10.63 -1.75 7.83
N VAL A 130 -10.03 -2.79 8.40
CA VAL A 130 -10.62 -4.13 8.45
C VAL A 130 -10.90 -4.45 9.92
N PRO A 131 -12.12 -4.23 10.42
CA PRO A 131 -12.41 -4.35 11.84
C PRO A 131 -12.09 -5.74 12.41
N THR A 132 -11.48 -5.82 13.60
CA THR A 132 -11.29 -7.07 14.34
C THR A 132 -12.49 -7.35 15.24
N ILE A 133 -13.35 -8.26 14.83
CA ILE A 133 -14.59 -8.61 15.54
C ILE A 133 -14.35 -9.83 16.41
N PHE A 134 -14.76 -9.75 17.67
CA PHE A 134 -14.82 -10.88 18.58
C PHE A 134 -16.18 -10.92 19.29
N ASN A 135 -17.07 -11.79 18.85
CA ASN A 135 -18.44 -11.95 19.32
C ASN A 135 -18.74 -13.41 19.72
N PRO A 136 -18.09 -13.95 20.78
CA PRO A 136 -18.22 -15.36 21.14
C PRO A 136 -19.64 -15.77 21.52
N ASN A 137 -20.43 -14.80 22.02
CA ASN A 137 -21.79 -14.97 22.49
C ASN A 137 -22.85 -14.71 21.42
N LEU A 138 -22.44 -14.32 20.20
CA LEU A 138 -23.36 -14.02 19.10
C LEU A 138 -24.44 -13.03 19.50
N THR A 139 -24.05 -11.93 20.17
CA THR A 139 -24.97 -10.84 20.52
C THR A 139 -24.91 -9.72 19.49
N GLU A 140 -25.99 -8.96 19.34
CA GLU A 140 -26.00 -7.78 18.48
C GLU A 140 -24.88 -6.82 18.93
N PRO A 141 -23.95 -6.45 18.04
CA PRO A 141 -22.81 -5.65 18.46
C PRO A 141 -23.19 -4.19 18.64
N VAL A 142 -22.54 -3.52 19.59
CA VAL A 142 -22.58 -2.07 19.75
C VAL A 142 -21.13 -1.59 19.85
N PRO A 143 -20.60 -0.79 18.90
CA PRO A 143 -21.28 -0.23 17.72
C PRO A 143 -21.61 -1.27 16.64
N GLU A 144 -22.36 -0.87 15.60
CA GLU A 144 -22.56 -1.69 14.40
C GLU A 144 -21.24 -1.82 13.61
N TRP A 145 -20.93 -3.02 13.11
CA TRP A 145 -19.67 -3.32 12.44
C TRP A 145 -19.88 -3.43 10.92
N ASN A 146 -18.87 -2.99 10.15
CA ASN A 146 -18.74 -3.33 8.74
C ASN A 146 -17.68 -4.43 8.58
N TYR A 147 -17.72 -5.18 7.47
CA TYR A 147 -16.63 -6.13 7.16
C TYR A 147 -15.32 -5.40 6.82
N ILE A 148 -15.43 -4.31 6.07
CA ILE A 148 -14.34 -3.49 5.55
C ILE A 148 -14.85 -2.07 5.40
N GLU A 149 -14.04 -1.08 5.77
CA GLU A 149 -14.36 0.35 5.67
C GLU A 149 -13.23 1.08 4.94
N LEU A 150 -13.60 1.91 3.97
CA LEU A 150 -12.72 2.94 3.43
C LEU A 150 -12.99 4.22 4.19
N LEU A 151 -12.02 4.60 5.01
CA LEU A 151 -12.06 5.79 5.85
C LEU A 151 -11.46 6.98 5.12
N TYR A 152 -12.03 8.15 5.36
CA TYR A 152 -11.48 9.45 4.98
C TYR A 152 -11.21 10.27 6.24
N PHE A 153 -9.99 10.81 6.34
CA PHE A 153 -9.53 11.64 7.43
C PHE A 153 -9.59 13.12 7.00
N ASP A 154 -10.50 13.87 7.61
CA ASP A 154 -10.69 15.29 7.34
C ASP A 154 -9.84 16.09 8.33
N ASP A 155 -8.71 16.57 7.84
CA ASP A 155 -7.75 17.41 8.58
C ASP A 155 -8.35 18.74 9.01
N GLN A 156 -9.22 19.35 8.19
CA GLN A 156 -9.85 20.64 8.48
C GLN A 156 -10.87 20.55 9.61
N ASN A 157 -11.67 19.49 9.61
CA ASN A 157 -12.74 19.30 10.59
C ASN A 157 -12.34 18.40 11.77
N GLY A 158 -11.11 17.85 11.77
CA GLY A 158 -10.65 16.92 12.80
C GLY A 158 -11.56 15.69 12.92
N LYS A 159 -12.06 15.18 11.79
CA LYS A 159 -13.09 14.12 11.75
C LYS A 159 -12.69 12.98 10.83
N VAL A 160 -13.00 11.76 11.24
CA VAL A 160 -12.92 10.58 10.38
C VAL A 160 -14.33 10.18 9.95
N SER A 161 -14.48 9.84 8.68
CA SER A 161 -15.75 9.41 8.11
C SER A 161 -15.58 8.17 7.24
N VAL A 162 -16.61 7.32 7.24
CA VAL A 162 -16.66 6.17 6.33
C VAL A 162 -17.09 6.67 4.96
N LYS A 163 -16.15 6.70 4.00
CA LYS A 163 -16.42 7.05 2.60
C LYS A 163 -17.19 5.93 1.90
N ARG A 164 -16.85 4.68 2.22
CA ARG A 164 -17.52 3.49 1.73
C ARG A 164 -17.30 2.31 2.67
N SER A 165 -18.20 1.35 2.66
CA SER A 165 -18.02 0.09 3.38
C SER A 165 -18.53 -1.10 2.58
N LEU A 166 -18.02 -2.27 2.97
CA LEU A 166 -18.69 -3.54 2.78
C LEU A 166 -19.45 -3.82 4.08
N PRO A 167 -20.75 -3.51 4.16
CA PRO A 167 -21.48 -3.57 5.41
C PRO A 167 -21.79 -5.00 5.82
N TRP A 168 -21.92 -5.21 7.12
CA TRP A 168 -22.67 -6.35 7.62
C TRP A 168 -24.12 -6.26 7.16
N LEU A 169 -24.72 -7.40 6.91
CA LEU A 169 -26.16 -7.50 6.82
C LEU A 169 -26.73 -7.62 8.24
N LYS A 170 -28.00 -7.22 8.40
CA LYS A 170 -28.70 -7.02 9.68
C LYS A 170 -28.50 -8.11 10.75
N ASP A 171 -28.27 -9.35 10.35
CA ASP A 171 -28.23 -10.51 11.23
C ASP A 171 -26.89 -11.26 11.19
N ASP A 172 -25.86 -10.73 10.53
CA ASP A 172 -24.60 -11.47 10.33
C ASP A 172 -23.86 -11.73 11.66
N TRP A 173 -24.13 -10.91 12.68
CA TRP A 173 -23.64 -11.10 14.05
C TRP A 173 -24.08 -12.42 14.69
N LYS A 174 -25.17 -13.04 14.20
CA LYS A 174 -25.64 -14.36 14.66
C LYS A 174 -24.75 -15.50 14.19
N PHE A 175 -23.95 -15.27 13.15
CA PHE A 175 -23.12 -16.30 12.55
C PHE A 175 -21.63 -16.06 12.80
N ILE A 176 -21.19 -14.82 12.98
CA ILE A 176 -19.76 -14.50 13.04
C ILE A 176 -19.31 -14.36 14.49
N LYS A 177 -18.54 -15.34 14.98
CA LYS A 177 -17.91 -15.26 16.31
C LYS A 177 -16.58 -14.55 16.31
N GLU A 178 -15.82 -14.65 15.21
CA GLU A 178 -14.52 -14.00 15.08
C GLU A 178 -14.32 -13.60 13.63
N TRP A 179 -13.82 -12.38 13.41
CA TRP A 179 -13.34 -11.91 12.11
C TRP A 179 -12.09 -11.07 12.36
N LYS A 180 -10.97 -11.49 11.79
CA LYS A 180 -9.69 -10.84 12.03
C LYS A 180 -8.82 -10.87 10.79
N MET A 181 -8.34 -9.71 10.36
CA MET A 181 -7.27 -9.66 9.37
C MET A 181 -5.98 -10.17 10.04
N MET A 182 -5.41 -11.22 9.47
CA MET A 182 -4.17 -11.83 9.94
C MET A 182 -2.96 -11.28 9.21
N ASP A 183 -3.13 -10.98 7.92
CA ASP A 183 -2.10 -10.40 7.08
C ASP A 183 -2.70 -9.72 5.84
N TYR A 184 -1.86 -9.01 5.09
CA TYR A 184 -2.19 -8.54 3.76
C TYR A 184 -0.95 -8.50 2.86
N ILE A 185 -1.19 -8.63 1.56
CA ILE A 185 -0.23 -8.28 0.52
C ILE A 185 -0.95 -7.48 -0.56
N HIS A 186 -0.23 -6.60 -1.23
CA HIS A 186 -0.72 -5.90 -2.41
C HIS A 186 0.30 -6.07 -3.52
N PHE A 187 -0.14 -6.03 -4.77
CA PHE A 187 0.74 -5.91 -5.92
C PHE A 187 -0.11 -5.57 -7.13
N ASP A 188 0.54 -4.92 -8.09
CA ASP A 188 -0.09 -4.32 -9.25
C ASP A 188 -1.20 -3.35 -8.80
N ASP A 189 -2.42 -3.63 -9.20
CA ASP A 189 -3.63 -2.89 -8.92
C ASP A 189 -4.56 -3.66 -7.97
N LYS A 190 -4.01 -4.51 -7.08
CA LYS A 190 -4.81 -5.41 -6.24
C LYS A 190 -4.28 -5.48 -4.82
N LEU A 191 -5.21 -5.56 -3.87
CA LEU A 191 -4.94 -5.78 -2.45
C LEU A 191 -5.58 -7.11 -2.03
N TYR A 192 -4.83 -7.95 -1.35
CA TYR A 192 -5.26 -9.26 -0.87
C TYR A 192 -5.22 -9.25 0.65
N LEU A 193 -6.39 -9.39 1.27
CA LEU A 193 -6.58 -9.44 2.71
C LEU A 193 -6.67 -10.90 3.13
N LEU A 194 -5.83 -11.33 4.08
CA LEU A 194 -5.89 -12.65 4.68
C LEU A 194 -6.70 -12.54 5.98
N ILE A 195 -7.85 -13.19 6.02
CA ILE A 195 -8.81 -13.09 7.12
C ILE A 195 -8.98 -14.45 7.76
N LYS A 196 -8.80 -14.52 9.08
CA LYS A 196 -9.26 -15.64 9.89
C LYS A 196 -10.68 -15.34 10.34
N ARG A 197 -11.56 -16.34 10.26
CA ARG A 197 -12.89 -16.24 10.84
C ARG A 197 -13.33 -17.51 11.54
N SER A 198 -14.17 -17.32 12.55
CA SER A 198 -14.86 -18.37 13.29
C SER A 198 -16.37 -18.17 13.07
N ILE A 199 -17.02 -19.12 12.41
CA ILE A 199 -18.42 -19.03 11.97
C ILE A 199 -19.25 -20.06 12.73
N TRP A 200 -20.41 -19.66 13.23
CA TRP A 200 -21.42 -20.53 13.79
C TRP A 200 -22.28 -21.12 12.67
N ASN A 201 -22.29 -22.45 12.59
CA ASN A 201 -23.19 -23.18 11.72
C ASN A 201 -24.41 -23.60 12.55
N GLU A 202 -25.56 -22.98 12.31
CA GLU A 202 -26.80 -23.28 13.03
C GLU A 202 -27.24 -24.74 12.83
N ILE A 203 -27.11 -25.26 11.61
CA ILE A 203 -27.55 -26.62 11.24
C ILE A 203 -26.71 -27.68 11.98
N ALA A 204 -25.39 -27.51 11.99
CA ALA A 204 -24.46 -28.42 12.66
C ALA A 204 -24.32 -28.11 14.16
N SER A 205 -24.87 -26.98 14.63
CA SER A 205 -24.71 -26.47 16.00
C SER A 205 -23.25 -26.46 16.48
N ASN A 206 -22.33 -26.09 15.58
CA ASN A 206 -20.91 -26.04 15.86
C ASN A 206 -20.25 -24.77 15.30
N VAL A 207 -19.06 -24.46 15.83
CA VAL A 207 -18.24 -23.37 15.31
C VAL A 207 -17.23 -23.96 14.35
N THR A 208 -17.13 -23.40 13.16
CA THR A 208 -16.09 -23.71 12.19
C THR A 208 -15.05 -22.61 12.11
N GLN A 209 -13.77 -22.97 12.13
CA GLN A 209 -12.69 -22.04 11.78
C GLN A 209 -12.31 -22.18 10.31
N GLU A 210 -12.07 -21.06 9.65
CA GLU A 210 -11.59 -21.04 8.28
C GLU A 210 -10.71 -19.82 7.97
N ILE A 211 -9.98 -19.93 6.86
CA ILE A 211 -9.20 -18.85 6.28
C ILE A 211 -9.91 -18.35 5.02
N SER A 212 -10.04 -17.03 4.89
CA SER A 212 -10.55 -16.36 3.71
C SER A 212 -9.48 -15.42 3.16
N ILE A 213 -9.34 -15.38 1.84
CA ILE A 213 -8.55 -14.37 1.14
C ILE A 213 -9.51 -13.51 0.32
N ILE A 214 -9.59 -12.23 0.67
CA ILE A 214 -10.42 -11.26 -0.05
C ILE A 214 -9.51 -10.38 -0.90
N ARG A 215 -9.69 -10.45 -2.22
CA ARG A 215 -9.02 -9.58 -3.18
C ARG A 215 -9.89 -8.37 -3.47
N LEU A 216 -9.35 -7.17 -3.23
CA LEU A 216 -9.89 -5.88 -3.63
C LEU A 216 -9.11 -5.36 -4.84
N CYS A 217 -9.76 -4.61 -5.73
CA CYS A 217 -9.06 -3.90 -6.79
C CYS A 217 -8.74 -2.47 -6.37
N LEU A 218 -7.47 -2.10 -6.53
CA LEU A 218 -6.96 -0.74 -6.46
C LEU A 218 -7.07 -0.14 -7.87
N ASP A 219 -7.41 1.14 -8.00
CA ASP A 219 -7.21 1.93 -9.24
C ASP A 219 -7.99 1.50 -10.52
N LYS A 220 -8.76 0.40 -10.50
CA LYS A 220 -9.64 0.00 -11.62
C LYS A 220 -11.10 0.13 -11.22
N GLY A 221 -11.64 1.33 -11.40
CA GLY A 221 -13.01 1.69 -11.06
C GLY A 221 -13.06 2.99 -10.27
N SER A 222 -14.25 3.57 -10.10
CA SER A 222 -14.40 4.81 -9.33
C SER A 222 -14.15 4.64 -7.83
N GLU A 223 -14.04 3.41 -7.32
CA GLU A 223 -14.13 3.13 -5.89
C GLU A 223 -13.39 1.82 -5.49
N LEU A 224 -12.55 1.88 -4.45
CA LEU A 224 -11.72 0.77 -3.96
C LEU A 224 -12.48 -0.51 -3.55
N ILE A 225 -13.60 -0.38 -2.83
CA ILE A 225 -14.39 -1.51 -2.31
C ILE A 225 -15.38 -2.05 -3.38
N SER A 226 -15.40 -1.49 -4.59
CA SER A 226 -16.43 -1.81 -5.60
C SER A 226 -16.38 -3.24 -6.12
N SER A 227 -15.21 -3.85 -6.16
CA SER A 227 -15.01 -5.22 -6.63
C SER A 227 -14.17 -5.99 -5.64
N ALA A 228 -14.82 -6.90 -4.92
CA ALA A 228 -14.18 -7.85 -4.03
C ALA A 228 -14.45 -9.28 -4.52
N ILE A 229 -13.45 -10.14 -4.44
CA ILE A 229 -13.61 -11.59 -4.70
C ILE A 229 -12.98 -12.32 -3.53
N GLU A 230 -13.69 -13.32 -3.03
CA GLU A 230 -13.26 -14.17 -1.93
C GLU A 230 -12.86 -15.55 -2.43
N ILE A 231 -11.81 -16.09 -1.82
CA ILE A 231 -11.50 -17.52 -1.83
C ILE A 231 -11.42 -17.99 -0.39
N ARG A 232 -12.16 -19.04 -0.06
CA ARG A 232 -12.22 -19.60 1.29
C ARG A 232 -11.62 -21.00 1.35
N TYR A 233 -11.00 -21.30 2.48
CA TYR A 233 -10.33 -22.56 2.76
C TYR A 233 -10.76 -23.06 4.13
N ASN A 234 -11.37 -24.24 4.15
CA ASN A 234 -11.71 -24.97 5.36
C ASN A 234 -10.91 -26.29 5.39
N ARG A 235 -10.42 -26.68 6.57
CA ARG A 235 -9.69 -27.93 6.77
C ARG A 235 -10.10 -28.59 8.07
N PRO A 236 -10.10 -29.94 8.14
CA PRO A 236 -10.39 -30.65 9.39
C PRO A 236 -9.48 -30.23 10.55
N GLU A 237 -8.21 -29.92 10.26
CA GLU A 237 -7.25 -29.47 11.26
C GLU A 237 -7.57 -28.09 11.86
N PHE A 238 -8.33 -27.24 11.16
CA PHE A 238 -8.79 -25.95 11.70
C PHE A 238 -9.89 -26.14 12.75
N GLN A 239 -10.57 -27.30 12.74
CA GLN A 239 -11.60 -27.62 13.72
C GLN A 239 -11.01 -28.18 15.01
N ASN A 240 -9.87 -28.89 14.90
CA ASN A 240 -9.21 -29.52 16.03
C ASN A 240 -8.11 -28.64 16.66
N ASN A 241 -7.55 -27.69 15.91
CA ASN A 241 -6.49 -26.80 16.36
C ASN A 241 -6.89 -25.35 16.16
N GLN A 242 -6.47 -24.48 17.09
CA GLN A 242 -6.72 -23.06 16.98
C GLN A 242 -5.75 -22.41 15.99
N ILE A 243 -6.26 -21.71 14.98
CA ILE A 243 -5.43 -20.84 14.14
C ILE A 243 -4.99 -19.63 14.97
N THR A 244 -3.69 -19.49 15.20
CA THR A 244 -3.09 -18.40 16.00
C THR A 244 -2.38 -17.36 15.15
N ALA A 245 -1.82 -17.74 14.01
CA ALA A 245 -1.22 -16.84 13.04
C ALA A 245 -1.40 -17.40 11.62
N ALA A 246 -1.55 -16.51 10.64
CA ALA A 246 -1.52 -16.85 9.23
C ALA A 246 -0.87 -15.67 8.50
N ILE A 247 0.15 -15.93 7.69
CA ILE A 247 0.85 -14.91 6.92
C ILE A 247 1.00 -15.35 5.47
N PHE A 248 1.04 -14.37 4.57
CA PHE A 248 1.47 -14.65 3.21
C PHE A 248 2.97 -14.96 3.19
N ILE A 249 3.39 -15.75 2.22
CA ILE A 249 4.78 -15.89 1.79
C ILE A 249 4.81 -15.59 0.30
N CYS A 250 5.53 -14.55 -0.10
CA CYS A 250 5.72 -14.14 -1.49
C CYS A 250 7.20 -14.24 -1.86
N LEU A 251 7.50 -15.09 -2.84
CA LEU A 251 8.84 -15.28 -3.36
C LEU A 251 8.95 -14.54 -4.69
N ALA A 252 9.30 -13.26 -4.59
CA ALA A 252 9.32 -12.28 -5.68
C ALA A 252 10.40 -12.54 -6.74
N TYR A 253 11.34 -13.43 -6.48
CA TYR A 253 12.36 -13.84 -7.44
C TYR A 253 11.86 -14.86 -8.48
N TYR A 254 10.67 -15.47 -8.27
CA TYR A 254 10.00 -16.26 -9.30
C TYR A 254 9.21 -15.35 -10.25
N LYS A 255 9.08 -15.77 -11.52
CA LYS A 255 8.24 -15.11 -12.53
C LYS A 255 7.31 -16.14 -13.17
N PRO A 256 5.99 -16.11 -12.94
CA PRO A 256 5.29 -15.25 -11.97
C PRO A 256 5.70 -15.52 -10.53
N GLU A 257 5.43 -14.57 -9.63
CA GLU A 257 5.76 -14.66 -8.21
C GLU A 257 5.09 -15.90 -7.57
N LYS A 258 5.85 -16.65 -6.77
CA LYS A 258 5.30 -17.81 -6.04
C LYS A 258 4.74 -17.34 -4.70
N ILE A 259 3.42 -17.49 -4.53
CA ILE A 259 2.70 -17.08 -3.32
C ILE A 259 2.11 -18.31 -2.63
N PHE A 260 2.19 -18.38 -1.30
CA PHE A 260 1.56 -19.41 -0.47
C PHE A 260 1.34 -18.88 0.95
N LEU A 261 0.70 -19.66 1.83
CA LEU A 261 0.51 -19.27 3.24
C LEU A 261 1.42 -20.05 4.17
N LEU A 262 1.85 -19.42 5.25
CA LEU A 262 2.37 -20.09 6.43
C LEU A 262 1.36 -19.89 7.56
N ILE A 263 0.72 -20.97 8.00
CA ILE A 263 -0.28 -20.97 9.06
C ILE A 263 0.28 -21.66 10.30
N THR A 264 0.09 -21.01 11.45
CA THR A 264 0.45 -21.54 12.77
C THR A 264 -0.79 -22.00 13.51
N HIS A 265 -0.78 -23.27 13.87
CA HIS A 265 -1.81 -23.98 14.61
C HIS A 265 -1.37 -24.17 16.05
N LYS A 266 -2.28 -23.94 16.99
CA LYS A 266 -2.09 -24.32 18.38
C LYS A 266 -2.92 -25.56 18.67
N THR A 267 -2.24 -26.66 19.00
CA THR A 267 -2.89 -27.93 19.29
C THR A 267 -3.55 -27.93 20.68
N ALA A 268 -4.37 -28.93 20.95
CA ALA A 268 -4.94 -29.16 22.29
C ALA A 268 -3.85 -29.24 23.39
N ASN A 269 -2.69 -29.83 23.06
CA ASN A 269 -1.51 -29.94 23.93
C ASN A 269 -0.72 -28.62 24.03
N GLN A 270 -1.28 -27.52 23.56
CA GLN A 270 -0.68 -26.18 23.53
C GLN A 270 0.58 -26.08 22.65
N THR A 271 0.95 -27.10 21.88
CA THR A 271 2.10 -27.04 20.96
C THR A 271 1.77 -26.24 19.71
N LEU A 272 2.77 -25.56 19.15
CA LEU A 272 2.62 -24.80 17.90
C LEU A 272 3.09 -25.64 16.71
N VAL A 273 2.19 -25.89 15.76
CA VAL A 273 2.50 -26.59 14.53
C VAL A 273 2.42 -25.60 13.37
N HIS A 274 3.43 -25.61 12.51
CA HIS A 274 3.52 -24.69 11.38
C HIS A 274 3.36 -25.47 10.08
N LYS A 275 2.45 -25.01 9.22
CA LYS A 275 2.17 -25.65 7.94
C LYS A 275 2.19 -24.62 6.83
N ARG A 276 2.73 -25.02 5.68
CA ARG A 276 2.77 -24.26 4.44
C ARG A 276 1.65 -24.74 3.53
N TYR A 277 0.88 -23.82 2.99
CA TYR A 277 -0.29 -24.10 2.17
C TYR A 277 -0.13 -23.44 0.81
N PHE A 278 0.03 -24.25 -0.23
CA PHE A 278 0.35 -23.79 -1.58
C PHE A 278 -0.90 -23.61 -2.42
N PHE A 279 -0.83 -22.62 -3.31
CA PHE A 279 -1.85 -22.33 -4.32
C PHE A 279 -1.31 -22.57 -5.72
N ASN A 280 -2.18 -23.04 -6.60
CA ASN A 280 -2.01 -23.04 -8.04
C ASN A 280 -2.46 -21.68 -8.59
N ASP A 281 -1.56 -21.04 -9.33
CA ASP A 281 -1.81 -19.81 -10.09
C ASP A 281 -2.61 -18.74 -9.31
N PHE A 282 -2.09 -18.36 -8.14
CA PHE A 282 -2.75 -17.49 -7.12
C PHE A 282 -3.59 -16.35 -7.70
N VAL A 283 -3.04 -15.56 -8.63
CA VAL A 283 -3.74 -14.40 -9.24
C VAL A 283 -4.91 -14.84 -10.10
N SER A 284 -4.69 -15.84 -10.96
CA SER A 284 -5.69 -16.34 -11.91
C SER A 284 -6.92 -16.92 -11.22
N LEU A 285 -6.72 -17.45 -10.00
CA LEU A 285 -7.76 -18.09 -9.21
C LEU A 285 -8.93 -17.15 -8.94
N PHE A 286 -8.64 -15.90 -8.58
CA PHE A 286 -9.68 -14.89 -8.31
C PHE A 286 -10.42 -14.47 -9.58
N ASP A 287 -9.72 -14.31 -10.70
CA ASP A 287 -10.36 -13.95 -11.97
C ASP A 287 -11.24 -15.08 -12.50
N LYS A 288 -10.83 -16.33 -12.29
CA LYS A 288 -11.66 -17.51 -12.57
C LYS A 288 -12.91 -17.51 -11.70
N THR A 289 -12.78 -17.30 -10.38
CA THR A 289 -13.91 -17.22 -9.46
C THR A 289 -14.93 -16.17 -9.87
N GLY A 290 -14.47 -14.98 -10.26
CA GLY A 290 -15.36 -13.92 -10.74
C GLY A 290 -16.12 -14.30 -12.01
N LYS A 291 -15.43 -14.93 -12.98
CA LYS A 291 -16.05 -15.39 -14.24
C LYS A 291 -17.08 -16.48 -14.03
N GLU A 292 -16.77 -17.47 -13.19
CA GLU A 292 -17.64 -18.62 -12.96
C GLU A 292 -18.84 -18.27 -12.08
N CYS A 293 -18.66 -17.39 -11.09
CA CYS A 293 -19.81 -16.83 -10.37
C CYS A 293 -20.74 -16.06 -11.34
N ALA A 294 -20.18 -15.24 -12.24
CA ALA A 294 -20.98 -14.54 -13.24
C ALA A 294 -21.64 -15.46 -14.28
N SER A 295 -21.07 -16.64 -14.55
CA SER A 295 -21.69 -17.63 -15.44
C SER A 295 -22.91 -18.31 -14.80
N GLY A 296 -23.06 -18.21 -13.47
CA GLY A 296 -24.10 -18.88 -12.70
C GLY A 296 -23.75 -20.33 -12.34
N ALA A 297 -22.45 -20.67 -12.30
CA ALA A 297 -22.01 -22.02 -11.97
C ALA A 297 -22.36 -22.39 -10.51
N ASN A 298 -22.85 -23.62 -10.31
CA ASN A 298 -23.41 -24.07 -9.02
C ASN A 298 -22.38 -24.14 -7.88
N ASN A 299 -21.09 -24.35 -8.17
CA ASN A 299 -20.04 -24.44 -7.15
C ASN A 299 -19.56 -23.07 -6.64
N TYR A 300 -20.15 -21.98 -7.12
CA TYR A 300 -19.79 -20.61 -6.78
C TYR A 300 -20.97 -19.93 -6.10
N THR A 301 -20.67 -19.20 -5.03
CA THR A 301 -21.66 -18.52 -4.19
C THR A 301 -21.23 -17.08 -3.94
N LEU A 302 -21.98 -16.37 -3.10
CA LEU A 302 -21.57 -15.08 -2.56
C LEU A 302 -21.09 -15.27 -1.13
N MET A 303 -20.08 -14.50 -0.71
CA MET A 303 -19.56 -14.51 0.67
C MET A 303 -20.70 -14.43 1.70
N ARG A 304 -21.69 -13.56 1.46
CA ARG A 304 -22.85 -13.40 2.35
C ARG A 304 -23.69 -14.66 2.54
N TYR A 305 -23.83 -15.48 1.49
CA TYR A 305 -24.63 -16.71 1.55
C TYR A 305 -23.86 -17.77 2.32
N HIS A 306 -22.56 -17.90 2.04
CA HIS A 306 -21.67 -18.77 2.80
C HIS A 306 -21.67 -18.47 4.30
N LEU A 307 -21.50 -17.20 4.68
CA LEU A 307 -21.46 -16.78 6.08
C LEU A 307 -22.74 -17.16 6.86
N ARG A 308 -23.86 -17.32 6.16
CA ARG A 308 -25.17 -17.65 6.72
C ARG A 308 -25.56 -19.12 6.52
N SER A 309 -24.64 -19.93 5.97
CA SER A 309 -24.93 -21.31 5.57
C SER A 309 -26.14 -21.41 4.60
N GLU A 310 -26.37 -20.39 3.78
CA GLU A 310 -27.41 -20.39 2.75
C GLU A 310 -26.91 -21.12 1.49
N ASP A 311 -27.61 -22.18 1.08
CA ASP A 311 -27.33 -22.89 -0.17
C ASP A 311 -27.90 -22.14 -1.37
N ARG A 312 -27.16 -21.13 -1.83
CA ARG A 312 -27.51 -20.28 -2.97
C ARG A 312 -26.32 -20.08 -3.88
N SER A 313 -26.53 -20.27 -5.17
CA SER A 313 -25.52 -19.99 -6.19
C SER A 313 -25.50 -18.52 -6.60
N CYS A 314 -24.45 -18.16 -7.33
CA CYS A 314 -24.38 -16.86 -7.99
C CYS A 314 -25.45 -16.69 -9.07
N GLN A 315 -25.97 -15.48 -9.21
CA GLN A 315 -26.85 -15.13 -10.31
C GLN A 315 -26.03 -14.85 -11.59
N LYS A 316 -26.55 -15.29 -12.74
CA LYS A 316 -25.93 -15.07 -14.03
C LYS A 316 -25.84 -13.56 -14.34
N THR A 317 -24.63 -13.07 -14.60
CA THR A 317 -24.32 -11.67 -14.88
C THR A 317 -23.14 -11.58 -15.87
N THR A 318 -22.69 -10.36 -16.20
CA THR A 318 -21.48 -10.17 -17.00
C THR A 318 -20.30 -9.87 -16.09
N TYR A 319 -19.29 -10.74 -16.11
CA TYR A 319 -18.03 -10.46 -15.41
C TYR A 319 -17.26 -9.35 -16.12
N LYS A 320 -16.88 -8.32 -15.36
CA LYS A 320 -15.90 -7.32 -15.76
C LYS A 320 -14.87 -7.24 -14.66
N ASN A 321 -13.60 -7.44 -15.01
CA ASN A 321 -12.53 -7.40 -14.03
C ASN A 321 -12.47 -6.00 -13.40
N CYS A 322 -12.38 -5.96 -12.07
CA CYS A 322 -12.38 -4.73 -11.29
C CYS A 322 -13.52 -3.77 -11.69
N SER A 323 -14.76 -4.26 -11.65
CA SER A 323 -15.95 -3.46 -11.93
C SER A 323 -17.05 -3.77 -10.92
N SER A 324 -17.79 -2.73 -10.52
CA SER A 324 -18.76 -2.78 -9.43
C SER A 324 -20.02 -3.57 -9.77
N ASN A 325 -20.45 -4.43 -8.84
CA ASN A 325 -21.79 -5.01 -8.78
C ASN A 325 -22.45 -4.79 -7.40
N LYS A 326 -22.35 -3.57 -6.81
CA LYS A 326 -23.07 -3.19 -5.57
C LYS A 326 -22.81 -4.14 -4.38
N ASN A 327 -21.56 -4.23 -3.92
CA ASN A 327 -21.16 -5.01 -2.73
C ASN A 327 -21.42 -6.53 -2.84
N THR A 328 -21.55 -7.07 -4.05
CA THR A 328 -21.52 -8.53 -4.24
C THR A 328 -20.09 -9.02 -4.20
N VAL A 329 -19.82 -10.02 -3.35
CA VAL A 329 -18.51 -10.65 -3.23
C VAL A 329 -18.63 -12.10 -3.67
N PRO A 330 -18.31 -12.43 -4.95
CA PRO A 330 -18.14 -13.81 -5.39
C PRO A 330 -17.23 -14.58 -4.46
N SER A 331 -17.61 -15.81 -4.12
CA SER A 331 -16.90 -16.66 -3.18
C SER A 331 -16.92 -18.11 -3.65
N VAL A 332 -15.81 -18.80 -3.42
CA VAL A 332 -15.66 -20.22 -3.69
C VAL A 332 -14.79 -20.88 -2.63
N GLU A 333 -15.20 -22.08 -2.21
CA GLU A 333 -14.35 -22.93 -1.38
C GLU A 333 -13.40 -23.72 -2.25
N LEU A 334 -12.12 -23.68 -1.90
CA LEU A 334 -11.10 -24.45 -2.60
C LEU A 334 -10.25 -25.24 -1.63
N ASN A 335 -9.66 -26.30 -2.16
CA ASN A 335 -8.59 -27.01 -1.50
C ASN A 335 -7.25 -26.38 -1.90
N PHE A 336 -6.32 -26.35 -0.96
CA PHE A 336 -4.91 -26.13 -1.28
C PHE A 336 -4.36 -27.32 -2.06
N ASP A 337 -3.49 -27.04 -3.02
CA ASP A 337 -2.92 -28.06 -3.90
C ASP A 337 -1.87 -28.90 -3.18
N GLN A 338 -1.15 -28.27 -2.25
CA GLN A 338 -0.16 -28.94 -1.44
C GLN A 338 -0.16 -28.33 -0.03
N ILE A 339 -0.02 -29.20 0.97
CA ILE A 339 0.18 -28.81 2.37
C ILE A 339 1.43 -29.51 2.86
N LEU A 340 2.38 -28.76 3.40
CA LEU A 340 3.65 -29.28 3.89
C LEU A 340 3.92 -28.77 5.29
N ASP A 341 4.39 -29.65 6.16
CA ASP A 341 4.89 -29.24 7.47
C ASP A 341 6.11 -28.31 7.32
N TYR A 342 6.28 -27.43 8.28
CA TYR A 342 7.43 -26.55 8.39
C TYR A 342 7.97 -26.56 9.82
N HIS A 343 9.30 -26.60 9.94
CA HIS A 343 9.97 -26.74 11.23
C HIS A 343 10.81 -25.51 11.56
N PHE A 344 10.51 -24.85 12.69
CA PHE A 344 11.36 -23.82 13.27
C PHE A 344 12.45 -24.44 14.15
N ILE A 345 13.49 -24.95 13.50
CA ILE A 345 14.66 -25.55 14.16
C ILE A 345 15.88 -24.70 13.85
N PHE A 346 16.73 -24.48 14.86
CA PHE A 346 17.90 -23.62 14.74
C PHE A 346 19.12 -24.25 15.42
N ALA A 347 20.26 -24.09 14.77
CA ALA A 347 21.59 -24.34 15.31
C ALA A 347 22.09 -23.13 16.13
N TYR A 348 23.22 -23.32 16.80
CA TYR A 348 23.91 -22.23 17.49
C TYR A 348 24.48 -21.24 16.45
N GLY A 349 24.18 -19.94 16.60
CA GLY A 349 24.59 -18.92 15.63
C GLY A 349 23.83 -19.03 14.30
N LYS A 350 24.49 -19.59 13.27
CA LYS A 350 23.97 -19.72 11.89
C LYS A 350 23.31 -21.09 11.69
N SER A 351 22.09 -21.10 11.17
CA SER A 351 21.35 -22.32 10.79
C SER A 351 21.10 -22.32 9.29
N GLU A 352 21.18 -23.49 8.67
CA GLU A 352 20.89 -23.69 7.26
C GLU A 352 19.66 -24.59 7.11
N ASN A 353 18.51 -23.93 6.97
CA ASN A 353 17.21 -24.58 6.88
C ASN A 353 16.84 -24.91 5.43
N PRO A 354 15.90 -25.86 5.21
CA PRO A 354 15.32 -26.08 3.90
C PRO A 354 14.71 -24.78 3.35
N PRO A 355 14.78 -24.55 2.03
CA PRO A 355 14.06 -23.46 1.41
C PRO A 355 12.57 -23.52 1.72
N ILE A 356 11.98 -22.36 1.97
CA ILE A 356 10.62 -22.27 2.48
C ILE A 356 9.55 -22.79 1.50
N GLU A 357 9.86 -22.91 0.22
CA GLU A 357 8.94 -23.36 -0.83
C GLU A 357 9.07 -24.83 -1.23
N PHE A 358 10.09 -25.55 -0.74
CA PHE A 358 10.33 -26.93 -1.15
C PHE A 358 9.80 -27.94 -0.14
N ALA A 359 9.29 -29.05 -0.68
CA ALA A 359 9.11 -30.27 0.10
C ALA A 359 10.47 -30.84 0.48
N TYR A 360 10.55 -31.35 1.71
CA TYR A 360 11.71 -32.03 2.23
C TYR A 360 11.26 -33.17 3.13
N ASN A 361 12.01 -34.26 3.10
CA ASN A 361 11.93 -35.25 4.16
C ASN A 361 12.81 -34.73 5.30
N SER A 362 12.35 -34.87 6.53
CA SER A 362 13.14 -34.51 7.70
C SER A 362 13.18 -35.63 8.72
N THR A 363 14.33 -35.80 9.33
CA THR A 363 14.55 -36.68 10.46
C THR A 363 15.03 -35.82 11.63
N ILE A 364 14.31 -35.90 12.75
CA ILE A 364 14.71 -35.24 14.00
C ILE A 364 15.17 -36.35 14.94
N ASN A 365 16.48 -36.46 15.14
CA ASN A 365 17.04 -37.15 16.30
C ASN A 365 17.24 -36.09 17.39
N GLY A 366 17.07 -36.37 18.68
CA GLY A 366 16.97 -35.35 19.74
C GLY A 366 18.03 -34.23 19.70
N THR A 367 19.22 -34.50 19.15
CA THR A 367 20.32 -33.55 18.97
C THR A 367 20.54 -33.06 17.53
N HIS A 368 19.93 -33.67 16.51
CA HIS A 368 20.19 -33.37 15.10
C HIS A 368 18.91 -33.25 14.29
N PHE A 369 18.85 -32.20 13.47
CA PHE A 369 17.83 -32.05 12.44
C PHE A 369 18.48 -32.27 11.09
N CYS A 370 18.10 -33.38 10.46
CA CYS A 370 18.48 -33.71 9.10
C CYS A 370 17.31 -33.45 8.18
N TRP A 371 17.59 -32.88 7.01
CA TRP A 371 16.61 -32.70 5.97
C TRP A 371 17.20 -33.02 4.60
N LYS A 372 16.37 -33.59 3.73
CA LYS A 372 16.76 -33.96 2.38
C LYS A 372 15.68 -33.49 1.42
N ARG A 373 16.06 -32.65 0.47
CA ARG A 373 15.20 -32.36 -0.69
C ARG A 373 15.17 -33.61 -1.57
N VAL A 374 14.01 -33.89 -2.16
CA VAL A 374 13.85 -35.04 -3.06
C VAL A 374 14.94 -34.99 -4.16
N GLY A 375 15.74 -36.04 -4.25
CA GLY A 375 16.85 -36.15 -5.22
C GLY A 375 18.15 -35.43 -4.87
N THR A 376 18.30 -34.82 -3.69
CA THR A 376 19.54 -34.12 -3.28
C THR A 376 20.29 -34.83 -2.14
N ARG A 377 21.49 -34.35 -1.81
CA ARG A 377 22.21 -34.74 -0.58
C ARG A 377 21.38 -34.35 0.66
N GLU A 378 21.49 -35.16 1.72
CA GLU A 378 20.94 -34.85 3.04
C GLU A 378 21.84 -33.82 3.75
N TYR A 379 21.21 -32.87 4.43
CA TYR A 379 21.86 -31.84 5.22
C TYR A 379 21.44 -32.00 6.67
N CYS A 380 22.41 -32.07 7.57
CA CYS A 380 22.17 -32.19 9.00
C CYS A 380 22.77 -30.99 9.73
N MET A 381 22.06 -30.52 10.75
CA MET A 381 22.56 -29.54 11.70
C MET A 381 22.24 -29.96 13.13
N GLU A 382 23.11 -29.61 14.05
CA GLU A 382 22.88 -29.81 15.48
C GLU A 382 21.75 -28.89 15.96
N ILE A 383 20.80 -29.46 16.69
CA ILE A 383 19.66 -28.75 17.25
C ILE A 383 20.12 -28.03 18.50
N HIS A 384 20.24 -26.71 18.41
CA HIS A 384 20.35 -25.86 19.59
C HIS A 384 18.97 -25.52 20.15
N ARG A 385 18.01 -25.23 19.26
CA ARG A 385 16.63 -24.90 19.63
C ARG A 385 15.64 -25.51 18.65
N ASN A 386 14.53 -26.02 19.20
CA ASN A 386 13.39 -26.50 18.44
C ASN A 386 12.14 -25.76 18.93
N PHE A 387 11.64 -24.81 18.15
CA PHE A 387 10.49 -24.00 18.53
C PHE A 387 9.15 -24.64 18.15
N ASN A 388 9.13 -25.80 17.48
CA ASN A 388 7.88 -26.49 17.12
C ASN A 388 7.14 -27.10 18.33
N TYR A 389 7.81 -27.22 19.48
CA TYR A 389 7.18 -27.67 20.73
C TYR A 389 6.99 -26.53 21.72
N ASP A 390 7.34 -25.30 21.33
CA ASP A 390 7.28 -24.15 22.21
C ASP A 390 6.05 -23.30 21.90
N ASN A 391 5.24 -23.04 22.93
CA ASN A 391 4.07 -22.18 22.84
C ASN A 391 4.38 -20.69 23.01
N SER A 392 5.66 -20.34 23.18
CA SER A 392 6.09 -18.98 23.51
C SER A 392 6.49 -18.12 22.30
N ILE A 393 6.46 -18.66 21.07
CA ILE A 393 6.66 -17.86 19.86
C ILE A 393 5.56 -16.78 19.83
N GLN A 394 5.98 -15.51 19.86
CA GLN A 394 5.05 -14.39 19.90
C GLN A 394 4.74 -13.86 18.50
N ASN A 395 5.70 -13.93 17.60
CA ASN A 395 5.60 -13.23 16.33
C ASN A 395 6.43 -13.92 15.25
N VAL A 396 5.79 -14.13 14.10
CA VAL A 396 6.42 -14.59 12.86
C VAL A 396 6.07 -13.57 11.79
N GLN A 397 7.08 -12.91 11.22
CA GLN A 397 6.86 -11.85 10.23
C GLN A 397 7.61 -12.14 8.94
N ALA A 398 6.89 -12.06 7.83
CA ALA A 398 7.43 -12.17 6.51
C ALA A 398 7.52 -10.80 5.83
N LEU A 399 8.64 -10.57 5.16
CA LEU A 399 8.96 -9.38 4.39
C LEU A 399 9.44 -9.82 3.00
N PHE A 400 8.97 -9.14 1.96
CA PHE A 400 9.22 -9.50 0.57
C PHE A 400 9.72 -8.28 -0.17
N TYR A 401 10.88 -8.42 -0.80
CA TYR A 401 11.48 -7.36 -1.59
C TYR A 401 11.23 -7.59 -3.06
N GLY A 402 10.85 -6.51 -3.74
CA GLY A 402 10.74 -6.48 -5.19
C GLY A 402 12.09 -6.62 -5.88
N PHE A 403 12.06 -6.39 -7.18
CA PHE A 403 13.25 -6.35 -8.00
C PHE A 403 14.16 -5.17 -7.61
N PRO A 404 15.49 -5.27 -7.75
CA PRO A 404 16.28 -6.44 -8.18
C PRO A 404 16.69 -7.49 -7.13
N PRO A 405 16.77 -7.23 -5.81
CA PRO A 405 17.28 -8.24 -4.89
C PRO A 405 16.43 -9.51 -4.87
N GLY A 406 15.11 -9.38 -5.07
CA GLY A 406 14.19 -10.53 -5.04
C GLY A 406 14.42 -11.37 -3.80
N MET A 407 14.44 -10.72 -2.63
CA MET A 407 14.82 -11.35 -1.37
C MET A 407 13.58 -11.56 -0.49
N PHE A 408 13.55 -12.73 0.14
CA PHE A 408 12.59 -13.06 1.17
C PHE A 408 13.27 -12.98 2.54
N LEU A 409 12.63 -12.32 3.50
CA LEU A 409 13.07 -12.30 4.88
C LEU A 409 11.96 -12.75 5.82
N LEU A 410 12.31 -13.60 6.77
CA LEU A 410 11.42 -14.17 7.76
C LEU A 410 12.03 -13.97 9.15
N SER A 411 11.30 -13.30 10.03
CA SER A 411 11.72 -13.08 11.40
C SER A 411 10.86 -13.87 12.38
N TYR A 412 11.51 -14.36 13.43
CA TYR A 412 10.86 -15.09 14.52
C TYR A 412 11.27 -14.49 15.85
N ASN A 413 10.30 -14.29 16.73
CA ASN A 413 10.52 -13.80 18.07
C ASN A 413 9.92 -14.76 19.09
N ASN A 414 10.78 -15.26 19.97
CA ASN A 414 10.43 -16.22 21.02
C ASN A 414 10.58 -15.56 22.40
N LYS A 415 9.49 -15.54 23.18
CA LYS A 415 9.47 -14.88 24.47
C LYS A 415 10.16 -15.70 25.56
N ARG A 416 9.94 -17.02 25.61
CA ARG A 416 10.48 -17.87 26.69
C ARG A 416 12.00 -17.88 26.69
N TYR A 417 12.60 -17.91 25.52
CA TYR A 417 14.05 -17.96 25.37
C TYR A 417 14.70 -16.58 25.21
N ASN A 418 13.89 -15.51 25.23
CA ASN A 418 14.36 -14.15 25.00
C ASN A 418 15.24 -14.12 23.73
N GLU A 419 14.75 -14.71 22.63
CA GLU A 419 15.54 -15.00 21.45
C GLU A 419 14.83 -14.56 20.17
N SER A 420 15.59 -13.96 19.25
CA SER A 420 15.11 -13.58 17.93
C SER A 420 15.98 -14.18 16.85
N ARG A 421 15.32 -14.60 15.76
CA ARG A 421 15.94 -15.21 14.60
C ARG A 421 15.51 -14.45 13.35
N VAL A 422 16.47 -14.15 12.48
CA VAL A 422 16.21 -13.59 11.16
C VAL A 422 16.72 -14.56 10.13
N CYS A 423 15.85 -14.94 9.21
CA CYS A 423 16.19 -15.79 8.09
C CYS A 423 16.01 -15.03 6.80
N PHE A 424 16.91 -15.25 5.85
CA PHE A 424 16.74 -14.74 4.51
C PHE A 424 16.96 -15.83 3.47
N GLN A 425 16.27 -15.65 2.34
CA GLN A 425 16.40 -16.48 1.17
C GLN A 425 16.46 -15.57 -0.05
N LEU A 426 17.46 -15.83 -0.89
CA LEU A 426 17.74 -15.14 -2.14
C LEU A 426 17.46 -16.11 -3.29
N GLY A 427 17.01 -15.61 -4.44
CA GLY A 427 16.51 -16.47 -5.53
C GLY A 427 17.50 -17.52 -6.07
N PHE A 428 18.81 -17.29 -5.92
CA PHE A 428 19.86 -18.23 -6.34
C PHE A 428 20.27 -19.23 -5.26
N TYR A 429 19.84 -19.04 -4.00
CA TYR A 429 20.24 -19.88 -2.89
C TYR A 429 19.26 -21.03 -2.67
N LEU A 430 19.81 -22.24 -2.57
CA LEU A 430 19.05 -23.46 -2.29
C LEU A 430 18.82 -23.69 -0.79
N ARG A 431 18.93 -22.65 0.06
CA ARG A 431 18.79 -22.74 1.53
C ARG A 431 18.16 -21.48 2.11
N LEU A 432 17.40 -21.66 3.18
CA LEU A 432 16.96 -20.57 4.04
C LEU A 432 18.01 -20.39 5.14
N ILE A 433 18.78 -19.31 5.09
CA ILE A 433 19.87 -19.07 6.05
C ILE A 433 19.32 -18.25 7.20
N CYS A 434 19.49 -18.74 8.42
CA CYS A 434 18.97 -18.12 9.63
C CYS A 434 20.09 -17.75 10.60
N TYR A 435 20.02 -16.54 11.15
CA TYR A 435 20.98 -16.02 12.12
C TYR A 435 20.28 -15.76 13.44
N LYS A 436 20.95 -16.09 14.55
CA LYS A 436 20.60 -15.54 15.86
C LYS A 436 20.84 -14.04 15.83
N SER A 437 19.85 -13.28 16.30
CA SER A 437 20.07 -11.88 16.59
C SER A 437 20.82 -11.79 17.91
N ASP A 438 22.05 -11.26 17.90
CA ASP A 438 22.93 -11.19 19.08
C ASP A 438 22.47 -10.18 20.15
N PHE A 439 21.23 -9.71 20.10
CA PHE A 439 20.69 -8.82 21.12
C PHE A 439 20.30 -9.58 22.37
N THR A 440 21.04 -9.33 23.45
CA THR A 440 20.91 -9.99 24.74
C THR A 440 19.74 -9.50 25.61
N TYR A 441 18.99 -8.46 25.18
CA TYR A 441 17.98 -7.77 26.01
C TYR A 441 16.56 -7.75 25.41
N ILE A 442 16.02 -8.86 24.92
CA ILE A 442 14.70 -8.88 24.26
C ILE A 442 13.53 -8.44 25.17
N ASP A 443 13.62 -8.58 26.49
CA ASP A 443 12.62 -8.05 27.44
C ASP A 443 12.42 -6.54 27.31
N ASP A 444 13.49 -5.83 26.94
CA ASP A 444 13.51 -4.39 26.79
C ASP A 444 13.23 -3.93 25.36
N TYR A 445 12.99 -4.81 24.39
CA TYR A 445 12.64 -4.44 23.01
C TYR A 445 11.18 -4.77 22.66
N GLN A 446 10.61 -3.99 21.73
CA GLN A 446 9.43 -4.44 21.00
C GLN A 446 9.80 -5.71 20.21
N LEU A 447 8.93 -6.73 20.24
CA LEU A 447 9.12 -8.00 19.54
C LEU A 447 8.84 -7.89 18.02
N HIS A 448 9.07 -6.71 17.47
CA HIS A 448 8.72 -6.29 16.12
C HIS A 448 9.96 -5.76 15.42
N TYR A 449 10.21 -6.18 14.18
CA TYR A 449 11.24 -5.59 13.33
C TYR A 449 10.63 -4.45 12.53
N TYR A 450 11.10 -3.22 12.75
CA TYR A 450 10.69 -2.10 11.92
C TYR A 450 11.55 -2.06 10.66
N PHE A 451 10.90 -1.79 9.53
CA PHE A 451 11.58 -1.64 8.26
C PHE A 451 12.05 -0.20 8.10
N ASN A 452 13.32 -0.03 7.77
CA ASN A 452 13.89 1.26 7.42
C ASN A 452 13.96 1.40 5.91
N GLN A 453 13.26 2.39 5.35
CA GLN A 453 13.30 2.61 3.92
C GLN A 453 14.59 3.30 3.49
N ARG A 454 15.02 4.31 4.25
CA ARG A 454 16.18 5.13 3.90
C ARG A 454 16.93 5.61 5.16
N PRO A 455 18.19 5.18 5.37
CA PRO A 455 18.92 4.14 4.64
C PRO A 455 18.24 2.77 4.78
N PHE A 456 18.37 1.93 3.76
CA PHE A 456 17.68 0.65 3.72
C PHE A 456 18.13 -0.27 4.87
N GLY A 457 17.16 -0.91 5.52
CA GLY A 457 17.42 -2.02 6.43
C GLY A 457 16.34 -2.20 7.48
N PHE A 458 16.73 -2.57 8.70
CA PHE A 458 15.80 -2.80 9.80
C PHE A 458 16.23 -2.10 11.06
N PHE A 459 15.29 -1.90 11.97
CA PHE A 459 15.62 -1.47 13.30
C PHE A 459 14.70 -2.07 14.36
N ARG A 460 15.18 -2.03 15.59
CA ARG A 460 14.42 -2.38 16.79
C ARG A 460 14.41 -1.21 17.73
N VAL A 461 13.29 -1.07 18.42
CA VAL A 461 13.06 0.01 19.37
C VAL A 461 12.90 -0.60 20.76
N PRO A 462 13.69 -0.16 21.75
CA PRO A 462 13.51 -0.53 23.13
C PRO A 462 12.20 0.04 23.68
N LYS A 463 11.56 -0.70 24.60
CA LYS A 463 10.42 -0.25 25.40
C LYS A 463 10.84 0.79 26.45
N ALA A 464 12.00 0.62 27.09
CA ALA A 464 12.40 1.42 28.25
C ALA A 464 13.27 2.66 27.92
N TYR A 465 14.02 2.66 26.81
CA TYR A 465 14.92 3.78 26.46
C TYR A 465 14.86 4.16 24.97
N SER A 466 15.16 5.42 24.69
CA SER A 466 14.99 6.09 23.38
C SER A 466 16.07 5.74 22.32
N GLY A 467 16.84 4.68 22.54
CA GLY A 467 17.82 4.18 21.56
C GLY A 467 17.13 3.50 20.38
N ILE A 468 17.81 3.41 19.24
CA ILE A 468 17.35 2.59 18.11
C ILE A 468 18.54 1.77 17.66
N THR A 469 18.37 0.46 17.56
CA THR A 469 19.40 -0.41 17.01
C THR A 469 19.09 -0.68 15.55
N ARG A 470 19.98 -0.25 14.66
CA ARG A 470 19.80 -0.33 13.20
C ARG A 470 20.67 -1.43 12.60
N TYR A 471 20.12 -2.11 11.62
CA TYR A 471 20.81 -2.96 10.65
C TYR A 471 20.66 -2.30 9.31
N LEU A 472 21.75 -1.77 8.75
CA LEU A 472 21.74 -1.18 7.43
C LEU A 472 22.32 -2.18 6.45
N TYR A 473 21.69 -2.30 5.29
CA TYR A 473 22.25 -3.07 4.19
C TYR A 473 22.54 -2.14 3.03
N ASP A 474 23.75 -2.24 2.52
CA ASP A 474 24.11 -1.66 1.23
C ASP A 474 23.72 -2.67 0.14
N HIS A 475 22.74 -2.30 -0.68
CA HIS A 475 22.32 -3.06 -1.85
C HIS A 475 22.82 -2.43 -3.15
N CYS A 476 23.68 -1.41 -3.09
CA CYS A 476 24.21 -0.80 -4.30
C CYS A 476 25.00 -1.82 -5.12
N ASP A 477 25.77 -2.69 -4.47
CA ASP A 477 26.55 -3.74 -5.14
C ASP A 477 25.68 -4.81 -5.83
N ASP A 478 24.39 -4.95 -5.45
CA ASP A 478 23.48 -5.89 -6.11
C ASP A 478 23.06 -5.41 -7.52
N TYR A 479 23.21 -4.12 -7.82
CA TYR A 479 22.89 -3.55 -9.13
C TYR A 479 24.04 -3.75 -10.12
N ASN A 480 23.94 -4.81 -10.90
CA ASN A 480 25.00 -5.27 -11.82
C ASN A 480 25.14 -4.45 -13.12
N SER A 481 24.39 -3.36 -13.29
CA SER A 481 24.45 -2.53 -14.49
C SER A 481 24.15 -1.07 -14.20
N CYS A 482 24.64 -0.17 -15.06
CA CYS A 482 24.33 1.25 -14.98
C CYS A 482 22.83 1.50 -14.93
N ILE A 483 22.06 0.81 -15.79
CA ILE A 483 20.61 0.95 -15.86
C ILE A 483 19.98 0.59 -14.52
N GLN A 484 20.33 -0.57 -13.96
CA GLN A 484 19.77 -1.00 -12.68
C GLN A 484 20.17 -0.05 -11.55
N CYS A 485 21.44 0.36 -11.51
CA CYS A 485 21.98 1.25 -10.49
C CYS A 485 21.28 2.61 -10.50
N LEU A 486 21.13 3.24 -11.66
CA LEU A 486 20.49 4.55 -11.75
C LEU A 486 18.96 4.47 -11.64
N MET A 487 18.32 3.44 -12.22
CA MET A 487 16.87 3.30 -12.18
C MET A 487 16.37 2.95 -10.78
N TYR A 488 17.00 2.00 -10.11
CA TYR A 488 16.53 1.43 -8.84
C TYR A 488 17.35 1.88 -7.63
N GLY A 489 18.65 2.16 -7.81
CA GLY A 489 19.56 2.48 -6.71
C GLY A 489 19.67 3.97 -6.36
N LEU A 490 19.34 4.88 -7.28
CA LEU A 490 19.53 6.33 -7.07
C LEU A 490 18.76 6.86 -5.86
N SER A 491 17.54 6.36 -5.63
CA SER A 491 16.71 6.71 -4.48
C SER A 491 17.33 6.31 -3.13
N PHE A 492 18.27 5.37 -3.14
CA PHE A 492 19.02 4.88 -1.97
C PHE A 492 20.44 5.45 -1.86
N GLY A 493 20.80 6.42 -2.70
CA GLY A 493 22.15 7.01 -2.69
C GLY A 493 23.20 6.16 -3.41
N CYS A 494 22.77 5.24 -4.28
CA CYS A 494 23.69 4.52 -5.16
C CYS A 494 24.09 5.39 -6.36
N ILE A 495 25.35 5.31 -6.73
CA ILE A 495 25.91 5.93 -7.93
C ILE A 495 26.58 4.87 -8.82
N TRP A 496 26.57 5.11 -10.12
CA TRP A 496 27.34 4.30 -11.06
C TRP A 496 28.70 4.94 -11.30
N SER A 497 29.79 4.25 -10.92
CA SER A 497 31.15 4.76 -11.09
C SER A 497 32.13 3.62 -11.31
N LYS A 498 33.12 3.81 -12.19
CA LYS A 498 34.15 2.79 -12.52
C LYS A 498 33.54 1.42 -12.88
N SER A 499 32.43 1.43 -13.63
CA SER A 499 31.70 0.21 -14.06
C SER A 499 31.14 -0.66 -12.92
N ARG A 500 30.94 -0.07 -11.74
CA ARG A 500 30.27 -0.68 -10.60
C ARG A 500 29.24 0.29 -10.01
N CYS A 501 28.23 -0.25 -9.35
CA CYS A 501 27.31 0.53 -8.54
C CYS A 501 27.83 0.57 -7.11
N ALA A 502 27.85 1.72 -6.45
CA ALA A 502 28.33 1.86 -5.08
C ALA A 502 27.59 2.98 -4.36
N GLN A 503 27.51 2.93 -3.03
CA GLN A 503 26.97 4.01 -2.23
C GLN A 503 27.90 5.23 -2.27
N ASN A 504 27.33 6.42 -2.47
CA ASN A 504 28.05 7.69 -2.31
C ASN A 504 27.11 8.77 -1.77
N GLU A 505 27.40 9.26 -0.56
CA GLU A 505 26.56 10.25 0.14
C GLU A 505 26.82 11.69 -0.31
N ASP A 506 27.97 11.97 -0.95
CA ASP A 506 28.49 13.34 -1.17
C ASP A 506 28.19 13.93 -2.56
N ASN A 507 27.56 13.19 -3.49
CA ASN A 507 27.39 13.65 -4.88
C ASN A 507 26.06 13.20 -5.51
N PHE A 508 24.96 13.84 -5.13
CA PHE A 508 23.61 13.52 -5.64
C PHE A 508 23.31 14.11 -7.04
N THR A 509 24.28 14.75 -7.71
CA THR A 509 24.09 15.46 -8.98
C THR A 509 24.60 14.70 -10.21
N GLN A 510 24.70 13.36 -10.17
CA GLN A 510 24.99 12.61 -11.39
C GLN A 510 23.83 12.73 -12.39
N THR A 511 24.12 13.31 -13.55
CA THR A 511 23.20 13.36 -14.69
C THR A 511 22.78 11.94 -15.09
N VAL A 512 21.47 11.70 -15.06
CA VAL A 512 20.78 10.44 -15.42
C VAL A 512 21.00 10.00 -16.89
N ASN A 513 21.77 10.77 -17.67
CA ASN A 513 22.00 10.59 -19.11
C ASN A 513 23.28 9.77 -19.47
N TYR A 514 23.80 8.94 -18.56
CA TYR A 514 25.12 8.29 -18.77
C TYR A 514 25.06 6.81 -19.21
N CYS A 515 23.94 6.11 -19.03
CA CYS A 515 23.94 4.65 -19.24
C CYS A 515 24.01 4.21 -20.70
N PHE A 516 23.45 5.00 -21.62
CA PHE A 516 23.49 4.79 -23.06
C PHE A 516 23.38 6.12 -23.79
N LYS A 517 23.83 6.16 -25.03
CA LYS A 517 23.76 7.33 -25.93
C LYS A 517 23.20 6.90 -27.28
N ILE A 518 22.50 7.82 -27.93
CA ILE A 518 22.06 7.66 -29.32
C ILE A 518 23.23 8.05 -30.22
N THR A 519 23.72 7.11 -31.03
CA THR A 519 24.85 7.32 -31.95
C THR A 519 24.39 7.80 -33.31
N SER A 520 23.26 7.29 -33.80
CA SER A 520 22.69 7.67 -35.09
C SER A 520 21.17 7.50 -35.09
N ILE A 521 20.49 8.24 -35.95
CA ILE A 521 19.06 8.11 -36.22
C ILE A 521 18.82 8.13 -37.73
N SER A 522 17.87 7.33 -38.22
CA SER A 522 17.55 7.26 -39.65
C SER A 522 16.10 6.84 -39.87
N PRO A 523 15.36 7.44 -40.81
CA PRO A 523 15.76 8.59 -41.64
C PRO A 523 15.72 9.91 -40.85
N LEU A 524 16.43 10.94 -41.34
CA LEU A 524 16.40 12.30 -40.78
C LEU A 524 15.16 13.11 -41.21
N MET A 525 14.35 12.57 -42.12
CA MET A 525 13.11 13.17 -42.59
C MET A 525 12.02 12.11 -42.54
N LEU A 526 10.92 12.42 -41.84
CA LEU A 526 9.72 11.60 -41.77
C LEU A 526 8.55 12.41 -42.32
N ASN A 527 7.89 11.88 -43.34
CA ASN A 527 6.65 12.46 -43.86
C ASN A 527 5.55 11.40 -43.87
N SER A 528 4.28 11.84 -43.85
CA SER A 528 3.10 10.98 -43.89
C SER A 528 3.01 10.06 -45.13
N SER A 529 3.84 10.30 -46.14
CA SER A 529 3.86 9.63 -47.44
C SER A 529 5.01 8.61 -47.59
N SER A 530 5.87 8.46 -46.59
CA SER A 530 7.16 7.75 -46.63
C SER A 530 7.30 6.85 -45.39
N PRO A 531 8.36 6.02 -45.21
CA PRO A 531 8.34 5.00 -44.19
C PRO A 531 8.25 5.64 -42.80
N GLU A 532 7.16 5.33 -42.09
CA GLU A 532 6.94 5.70 -40.69
C GLU A 532 7.99 5.09 -39.75
N THR A 533 8.87 4.22 -40.25
CA THR A 533 9.86 3.50 -39.46
C THR A 533 11.08 4.37 -39.18
N LEU A 534 11.28 4.72 -37.91
CA LEU A 534 12.51 5.30 -37.38
C LEU A 534 13.43 4.19 -36.85
N THR A 535 14.66 4.20 -37.31
CA THR A 535 15.79 3.41 -36.82
C THR A 535 16.65 4.29 -35.91
N ILE A 536 16.95 3.79 -34.72
CA ILE A 536 17.79 4.45 -33.73
C ILE A 536 18.90 3.49 -33.35
N GLU A 537 20.14 3.95 -33.45
CA GLU A 537 21.32 3.20 -33.01
C GLU A 537 21.82 3.74 -31.67
N LEU A 538 22.13 2.83 -30.77
CA LEU A 538 22.70 3.13 -29.47
C LEU A 538 24.17 2.72 -29.40
N ASP A 539 24.94 3.42 -28.55
CA ASP A 539 26.35 3.08 -28.30
C ASP A 539 26.51 1.69 -27.65
N LYS A 540 25.49 1.24 -26.92
CA LYS A 540 25.46 -0.03 -26.19
C LYS A 540 24.07 -0.68 -26.27
N PRO A 541 24.00 -2.03 -26.23
CA PRO A 541 22.73 -2.73 -26.25
C PRO A 541 21.97 -2.53 -24.93
N LEU A 542 20.68 -2.21 -25.01
CA LEU A 542 19.79 -2.16 -23.85
C LEU A 542 19.37 -3.57 -23.45
N LYS A 543 19.88 -4.09 -22.34
CA LYS A 543 19.41 -5.37 -21.79
C LYS A 543 18.14 -5.15 -20.98
N ILE A 544 17.01 -5.04 -21.67
CA ILE A 544 15.69 -5.06 -21.04
C ILE A 544 15.30 -6.52 -20.86
N THR A 545 15.43 -7.03 -19.63
CA THR A 545 15.11 -8.43 -19.29
C THR A 545 13.77 -8.56 -18.58
N ASP A 546 13.16 -7.44 -18.17
CA ASP A 546 11.90 -7.43 -17.46
C ASP A 546 10.75 -6.96 -18.35
N SER A 547 9.59 -7.62 -18.25
CA SER A 547 8.38 -7.24 -18.98
C SER A 547 7.78 -5.91 -18.52
N GLN A 548 8.32 -5.35 -17.43
CA GLN A 548 7.81 -4.17 -16.73
C GLN A 548 8.64 -2.91 -17.00
N GLU A 549 9.81 -3.09 -17.61
CA GLU A 549 10.63 -2.04 -18.19
C GLU A 549 10.23 -1.88 -19.66
N TYR A 550 9.98 -0.65 -20.10
CA TYR A 550 9.64 -0.42 -21.50
C TYR A 550 10.25 0.89 -22.01
N LEU A 551 10.35 0.96 -23.34
CA LEU A 551 10.91 2.09 -24.05
C LEU A 551 9.80 3.07 -24.42
N ASP A 552 10.01 4.33 -24.05
CA ASP A 552 9.23 5.48 -24.48
C ASP A 552 10.11 6.31 -25.42
N ILE A 553 9.74 6.32 -26.71
CA ILE A 553 10.52 6.98 -27.76
C ILE A 553 9.69 8.10 -28.35
N LYS A 554 10.21 9.32 -28.33
CA LYS A 554 9.47 10.53 -28.69
C LYS A 554 10.30 11.50 -29.53
N ALA A 555 9.63 12.28 -30.36
CA ALA A 555 10.21 13.37 -31.14
C ALA A 555 9.41 14.66 -30.88
N GLY A 556 9.74 15.37 -29.80
CA GLY A 556 8.86 16.43 -29.29
C GLY A 556 7.72 15.89 -28.41
N PRO A 557 6.73 16.73 -28.05
CA PRO A 557 5.70 16.37 -27.08
C PRO A 557 4.62 15.43 -27.64
N LEU A 558 4.31 15.50 -28.94
CA LEU A 558 3.16 14.81 -29.53
C LEU A 558 3.52 13.68 -30.52
N ASN A 559 4.77 13.59 -30.96
CA ASN A 559 5.20 12.50 -31.84
C ASN A 559 5.74 11.34 -31.02
N HIS A 560 5.09 10.18 -31.13
CA HIS A 560 5.38 9.00 -30.31
C HIS A 560 5.66 7.78 -31.18
N CYS A 561 6.65 6.99 -30.78
CA CYS A 561 6.94 5.73 -31.45
C CYS A 561 6.06 4.58 -30.92
N THR A 562 5.63 3.74 -31.85
CA THR A 562 4.85 2.53 -31.63
C THR A 562 5.54 1.33 -32.29
N ASN A 563 5.08 0.10 -32.04
CA ASN A 563 5.63 -1.11 -32.65
C ASN A 563 7.16 -1.22 -32.51
N ILE A 564 7.68 -0.94 -31.32
CA ILE A 564 9.11 -0.91 -31.04
C ILE A 564 9.67 -2.34 -31.13
N THR A 565 10.64 -2.54 -32.03
CA THR A 565 11.43 -3.76 -32.16
C THR A 565 12.89 -3.45 -31.85
N ARG A 566 13.60 -4.43 -31.27
CA ARG A 566 14.97 -4.26 -30.82
C ARG A 566 15.85 -5.38 -31.33
N ASN A 567 16.98 -5.03 -31.91
CA ASN A 567 18.05 -5.95 -32.26
C ASN A 567 19.39 -5.42 -31.73
N LYS A 568 19.87 -5.99 -30.62
CA LYS A 568 21.07 -5.53 -29.90
C LYS A 568 20.99 -4.04 -29.52
N SER A 569 21.78 -3.20 -30.19
CA SER A 569 21.84 -1.74 -29.99
C SER A 569 20.96 -0.96 -30.98
N ILE A 570 20.32 -1.65 -31.93
CA ILE A 570 19.45 -1.04 -32.93
C ILE A 570 18.01 -1.17 -32.45
N ILE A 571 17.28 -0.07 -32.49
CA ILE A 571 15.86 0.02 -32.18
C ILE A 571 15.15 0.51 -33.44
N ASN A 572 14.14 -0.23 -33.89
CA ASN A 572 13.26 0.22 -34.97
C ASN A 572 11.86 0.44 -34.40
N CYS A 573 11.19 1.51 -34.79
CA CYS A 573 9.83 1.77 -34.33
C CYS A 573 9.05 2.61 -35.35
N SER A 574 7.73 2.49 -35.35
CA SER A 574 6.83 3.25 -36.22
C SER A 574 6.44 4.57 -35.53
N MET A 575 6.87 5.70 -36.08
CA MET A 575 6.62 7.02 -35.55
C MET A 575 5.23 7.52 -35.93
N ARG A 576 4.39 7.80 -34.94
CA ARG A 576 3.12 8.50 -35.14
C ARG A 576 3.36 10.00 -35.22
N LEU A 577 3.16 10.57 -36.40
CA LEU A 577 3.39 11.99 -36.67
C LEU A 577 2.11 12.78 -36.36
N SER A 578 2.17 13.64 -35.34
CA SER A 578 1.06 14.52 -34.92
C SER A 578 1.45 16.00 -34.95
N GLU A 579 2.75 16.32 -34.98
CA GLU A 579 3.26 17.67 -34.96
C GLU A 579 4.46 17.81 -35.90
N SER A 580 4.39 18.79 -36.81
CA SER A 580 5.47 19.09 -37.76
C SER A 580 6.57 19.95 -37.11
N GLY A 581 7.82 19.72 -37.49
CA GLY A 581 8.95 20.49 -36.99
C GLY A 581 10.24 19.67 -36.89
N LYS A 582 11.30 20.32 -36.41
CA LYS A 582 12.63 19.70 -36.23
C LYS A 582 12.86 19.32 -34.78
N PHE A 583 12.77 18.03 -34.49
CA PHE A 583 12.83 17.51 -33.12
C PHE A 583 14.06 16.63 -32.89
N LYS A 584 14.61 16.69 -31.68
CA LYS A 584 15.52 15.65 -31.20
C LYS A 584 14.70 14.42 -30.82
N ILE A 585 15.28 13.24 -31.04
CA ILE A 585 14.73 11.98 -30.59
C ILE A 585 15.13 11.76 -29.14
N SER A 586 14.13 11.52 -28.28
CA SER A 586 14.31 11.09 -26.90
C SER A 586 14.01 9.60 -26.82
N VAL A 587 14.96 8.82 -26.30
CA VAL A 587 14.77 7.42 -25.93
C VAL A 587 14.80 7.35 -24.41
N SER A 588 13.66 7.05 -23.79
CA SER A 588 13.52 6.93 -22.34
C SER A 588 13.20 5.50 -21.95
N LEU A 589 13.97 4.93 -21.03
CA LEU A 589 13.65 3.68 -20.35
C LEU A 589 12.89 3.99 -19.06
N ARG A 590 11.72 3.38 -18.91
CA ARG A 590 10.79 3.63 -17.80
C ARG A 590 10.38 2.32 -17.15
N ASN A 591 10.13 2.38 -15.84
CA ASN A 591 9.48 1.34 -15.07
C ASN A 591 8.22 1.95 -14.44
N TYR A 592 7.07 1.30 -14.59
CA TYR A 592 5.82 1.77 -13.99
C TYR A 592 5.38 0.97 -12.77
N LYS A 593 6.08 -0.10 -12.41
CA LYS A 593 5.74 -0.95 -11.27
C LYS A 593 6.02 -0.24 -9.95
N TYR A 594 7.18 0.40 -9.84
CA TYR A 594 7.65 0.98 -8.58
C TYR A 594 7.55 2.52 -8.58
N ALA A 595 7.33 3.10 -7.41
CA ALA A 595 7.22 4.55 -7.23
C ALA A 595 8.59 5.26 -7.16
N ASP A 596 9.62 4.55 -6.72
CA ASP A 596 10.98 5.04 -6.46
C ASP A 596 11.96 4.82 -7.63
N THR A 597 11.45 4.47 -8.82
CA THR A 597 12.27 4.29 -10.01
C THR A 597 12.56 5.61 -10.73
N THR A 598 13.80 5.78 -11.18
CA THR A 598 14.22 6.93 -11.98
C THR A 598 14.12 6.62 -13.47
N ILE A 599 13.60 7.57 -14.25
CA ILE A 599 13.55 7.47 -15.72
C ILE A 599 14.95 7.71 -16.28
N ILE A 600 15.48 6.78 -17.07
CA ILE A 600 16.77 6.92 -17.75
C ILE A 600 16.53 7.34 -19.19
N SER A 601 17.16 8.41 -19.66
CA SER A 601 16.92 8.92 -21.02
C SER A 601 18.21 9.25 -21.77
N ALA A 602 18.13 9.17 -23.10
CA ALA A 602 19.13 9.69 -24.02
C ALA A 602 18.44 10.58 -25.06
N LEU A 603 19.12 11.67 -25.43
CA LEU A 603 18.70 12.59 -26.48
C LEU A 603 19.64 12.49 -27.68
N SER A 604 19.09 12.48 -28.89
CA SER A 604 19.88 12.49 -30.11
C SER A 604 20.61 13.84 -30.27
N ILE A 605 21.77 13.78 -30.93
CA ILE A 605 22.49 14.98 -31.38
C ILE A 605 21.76 15.56 -32.58
N GLU A 606 21.48 14.70 -33.56
CA GLU A 606 20.75 15.03 -34.79
C GLU A 606 19.27 15.31 -34.51
N LYS A 607 18.65 16.11 -35.38
CA LYS A 607 17.22 16.38 -35.36
C LYS A 607 16.57 15.67 -36.55
N VAL A 608 15.41 15.06 -36.32
CA VAL A 608 14.52 14.58 -37.38
C VAL A 608 13.57 15.70 -37.77
N ASP A 609 13.45 15.92 -39.07
CA ASP A 609 12.45 16.79 -39.67
C ASP A 609 11.16 16.00 -39.86
N ILE A 610 10.12 16.38 -39.11
CA ILE A 610 8.81 15.75 -39.16
C ILE A 610 7.88 16.64 -39.97
N VAL A 611 7.28 16.06 -41.01
CA VAL A 611 6.15 16.62 -41.73
C VAL A 611 4.95 15.76 -41.37
N ALA A 612 4.29 16.13 -40.27
CA ALA A 612 3.02 15.53 -39.89
C ALA A 612 1.95 15.93 -40.91
N PRO A 613 0.95 15.08 -41.16
CA PRO A 613 -0.20 15.49 -41.96
C PRO A 613 -0.78 16.74 -41.31
N GLU A 614 -1.04 17.77 -42.12
CA GLU A 614 -1.83 18.91 -41.66
C GLU A 614 -3.14 18.32 -41.14
N VAL A 615 -3.27 18.27 -39.82
CA VAL A 615 -4.57 18.06 -39.25
C VAL A 615 -5.27 19.37 -39.55
N ASP A 616 -6.10 19.36 -40.60
CA ASP A 616 -7.25 20.26 -40.74
C ASP A 616 -8.18 19.99 -39.55
N TYR A 617 -7.69 20.24 -38.33
CA TYR A 617 -8.55 20.82 -37.33
C TYR A 617 -8.94 22.11 -37.98
N ASP A 618 -10.18 22.16 -38.46
CA ASP A 618 -10.90 23.40 -38.69
C ASP A 618 -10.64 24.25 -37.43
N TYR A 619 -9.60 25.08 -37.43
CA TYR A 619 -9.41 26.12 -36.43
C TYR A 619 -10.68 26.96 -36.41
N LEU A 620 -11.36 27.06 -37.56
CA LEU A 620 -12.72 27.50 -37.69
C LEU A 620 -13.69 26.81 -36.70
N GLN A 621 -13.71 25.48 -36.57
CA GLN A 621 -14.58 24.77 -35.62
C GLN A 621 -14.20 25.04 -34.17
N ILE A 622 -12.92 25.06 -33.80
CA ILE A 622 -12.48 25.36 -32.42
C ILE A 622 -12.75 26.84 -32.06
N ILE A 623 -12.50 27.75 -32.99
CA ILE A 623 -12.79 29.19 -32.86
C ILE A 623 -14.30 29.40 -32.81
N ILE A 624 -15.09 28.75 -33.66
CA ILE A 624 -16.57 28.78 -33.65
C ILE A 624 -17.09 28.22 -32.32
N LEU A 625 -16.54 27.11 -31.81
CA LEU A 625 -16.91 26.53 -30.52
C LEU A 625 -16.56 27.45 -29.35
N SER A 626 -15.38 28.07 -29.36
CA SER A 626 -14.97 29.06 -28.35
C SER A 626 -15.84 30.31 -28.40
N PHE A 627 -16.15 30.82 -29.60
CA PHE A 627 -17.00 31.99 -29.80
C PHE A 627 -18.43 31.71 -29.36
N LEU A 628 -19.00 30.55 -29.71
CA LEU A 628 -20.33 30.12 -29.26
C LEU A 628 -20.38 29.83 -27.77
N GLY A 629 -19.31 29.29 -27.18
CA GLY A 629 -19.17 29.11 -25.73
C GLY A 629 -19.23 30.46 -24.99
N LEU A 630 -18.46 31.45 -25.46
CA LEU A 630 -18.49 32.82 -24.94
C LEU A 630 -19.87 33.48 -25.13
N LEU A 631 -20.52 33.25 -26.28
CA LEU A 631 -21.86 33.77 -26.58
C LEU A 631 -22.91 33.16 -25.64
N LEU A 632 -22.84 31.85 -25.38
CA LEU A 632 -23.70 31.15 -24.42
C LEU A 632 -23.50 31.64 -22.98
N ILE A 633 -22.25 31.83 -22.55
CA ILE A 633 -21.94 32.40 -21.23
C ILE A 633 -22.50 33.83 -21.15
N SER A 634 -22.32 34.64 -22.19
CA SER A 634 -22.86 36.01 -22.22
C SER A 634 -24.39 36.03 -22.16
N LEU A 635 -25.08 35.14 -22.88
CA LEU A 635 -26.53 35.01 -22.87
C LEU A 635 -27.03 34.51 -21.52
N LEU A 636 -26.36 33.53 -20.90
CA LEU A 636 -26.67 33.06 -19.56
C LEU A 636 -26.48 34.15 -18.50
N VAL A 637 -25.44 34.99 -18.63
CA VAL A 637 -25.22 36.15 -17.76
C VAL A 637 -26.31 37.20 -17.99
N ILE A 638 -26.69 37.50 -19.24
CA ILE A 638 -27.78 38.44 -19.57
C ILE A 638 -29.13 37.93 -19.02
N VAL A 639 -29.43 36.64 -19.19
CA VAL A 639 -30.63 36.01 -18.65
C VAL A 639 -30.60 36.02 -17.13
N TYR A 640 -29.46 35.69 -16.50
CA TYR A 640 -29.31 35.75 -15.05
C TYR A 640 -29.49 37.17 -14.51
N VAL A 641 -28.92 38.19 -15.16
CA VAL A 641 -29.08 39.60 -14.80
C VAL A 641 -30.52 40.09 -15.02
N ARG A 642 -31.19 39.66 -16.09
CA ARG A 642 -32.62 39.97 -16.33
C ARG A 642 -33.53 39.25 -15.33
N PHE A 643 -33.27 37.99 -15.03
CA PHE A 643 -34.02 37.19 -14.05
C PHE A 643 -33.82 37.72 -12.62
N SER A 644 -32.60 38.15 -12.29
CA SER A 644 -32.27 38.90 -11.07
C SER A 644 -33.05 40.23 -10.98
N LYS A 645 -33.11 41.02 -12.07
CA LYS A 645 -33.91 42.26 -12.13
C LYS A 645 -35.42 42.00 -12.00
N GLU A 646 -35.94 40.92 -12.59
CA GLU A 646 -37.35 40.53 -12.43
C GLU A 646 -37.66 39.98 -11.04
N GLN A 647 -36.75 39.23 -10.43
CA GLN A 647 -36.87 38.79 -9.04
C GLN A 647 -36.81 39.96 -8.07
N LEU A 648 -35.96 40.97 -8.30
CA LEU A 648 -35.94 42.20 -7.50
C LEU A 648 -37.25 42.98 -7.61
N LYS A 649 -37.85 43.05 -8.81
CA LYS A 649 -39.18 43.64 -9.02
C LYS A 649 -40.28 42.84 -8.32
N LYS A 650 -40.23 41.50 -8.34
CA LYS A 650 -41.19 40.63 -7.63
C LYS A 650 -41.02 40.66 -6.11
N PHE A 651 -39.80 40.82 -5.59
CA PHE A 651 -39.53 40.98 -4.16
C PHE A 651 -40.06 42.31 -3.61
N ARG A 652 -40.01 43.39 -4.40
CA ARG A 652 -40.56 44.69 -4.01
C ARG A 652 -42.10 44.71 -3.93
N ILE A 653 -42.77 43.78 -4.61
CA ILE A 653 -44.25 43.67 -4.62
C ILE A 653 -44.76 42.67 -3.56
N ARG A 654 -43.94 41.71 -3.11
CA ARG A 654 -44.34 40.67 -2.14
C ARG A 654 -44.02 40.95 -0.67
N SER A 655 -43.22 41.98 -0.33
CA SER A 655 -42.87 42.29 1.08
C SER A 655 -44.00 42.92 1.92
N LYS A 656 -45.22 43.07 1.39
CA LYS A 656 -46.39 43.59 2.12
C LYS A 656 -47.44 42.56 2.55
N LYS A 657 -47.20 41.25 2.46
CA LYS A 657 -48.22 40.26 2.92
C LYS A 657 -47.65 39.03 3.66
N LYS A 658 -47.88 39.07 4.98
CA LYS A 658 -48.14 38.01 5.97
C LYS A 658 -46.99 37.12 6.51
N ARG A 659 -46.86 37.25 7.84
CA ARG A 659 -46.41 36.30 8.88
C ARG A 659 -47.16 34.95 8.82
N GLY A 660 -46.48 33.86 9.22
CA GLY A 660 -47.14 32.61 9.68
C GLY A 660 -46.28 31.33 9.56
N PHE A 661 -45.69 30.93 10.70
CA PHE A 661 -45.25 29.61 11.22
C PHE A 661 -45.18 28.27 10.41
N PHE A 662 -44.19 27.47 10.86
CA PHE A 662 -44.02 26.00 10.99
C PHE A 662 -43.25 25.12 9.96
N GLU A 663 -42.17 24.52 10.50
CA GLU A 663 -41.64 23.13 10.44
C GLU A 663 -40.92 22.49 9.22
N THR A 664 -39.71 22.00 9.56
CA THR A 664 -38.93 20.82 9.14
C THR A 664 -39.10 20.17 7.76
N SER A 665 -37.98 20.05 7.04
CA SER A 665 -37.55 18.77 6.45
C SER A 665 -36.05 18.79 6.10
N SER A 666 -35.42 17.65 6.39
CA SER A 666 -34.05 17.24 6.09
C SER A 666 -33.67 17.41 4.62
N ALA A 667 -32.54 18.04 4.35
CA ALA A 667 -31.90 17.99 3.04
C ALA A 667 -30.38 17.83 3.19
N VAL A 668 -29.90 16.69 2.69
CA VAL A 668 -28.49 16.31 2.51
C VAL A 668 -27.74 17.44 1.80
N THR A 669 -26.85 18.12 2.52
CA THR A 669 -25.98 19.15 1.94
C THR A 669 -24.78 18.48 1.27
N ARG A 670 -24.83 18.44 -0.05
CA ARG A 670 -23.71 18.11 -0.93
C ARG A 670 -22.61 19.17 -0.72
N VAL A 671 -21.48 18.78 -0.11
CA VAL A 671 -20.31 19.65 0.06
C VAL A 671 -19.80 20.04 -1.33
N ARG A 672 -19.95 21.33 -1.64
CA ARG A 672 -19.52 21.98 -2.87
C ARG A 672 -18.11 22.50 -2.61
N ALA A 673 -17.10 21.92 -3.25
CA ALA A 673 -15.75 22.47 -3.25
C ALA A 673 -15.81 23.91 -3.81
N GLN A 674 -15.69 24.91 -2.95
CA GLN A 674 -15.46 26.29 -3.35
C GLN A 674 -13.97 26.45 -3.61
N ILE A 675 -13.63 26.67 -4.87
CA ILE A 675 -12.32 27.18 -5.28
C ILE A 675 -12.27 28.64 -4.83
N LEU A 676 -11.38 28.95 -3.89
CA LEU A 676 -11.04 30.32 -3.53
C LEU A 676 -9.56 30.58 -3.83
N SER A 677 -9.37 31.66 -4.58
CA SER A 677 -8.11 32.24 -5.03
C SER A 677 -7.30 32.76 -3.84
N SER A 678 -6.03 32.34 -3.75
CA SER A 678 -5.08 32.92 -2.79
C SER A 678 -4.45 34.19 -3.36
N THR A 679 -4.93 35.34 -2.91
CA THR A 679 -4.18 36.59 -2.94
C THR A 679 -3.18 36.57 -1.78
N MET A 680 -1.90 36.41 -2.10
CA MET A 680 -0.78 36.51 -1.18
C MET A 680 -0.57 37.99 -0.82
N ASN A 681 -0.78 38.36 0.44
CA ASN A 681 -0.28 39.62 0.98
C ASN A 681 1.04 39.37 1.72
N THR A 682 2.11 39.94 1.19
CA THR A 682 3.41 40.17 1.82
C THR A 682 3.25 41.16 2.97
N ILE A 683 3.72 40.82 4.18
CA ILE A 683 4.13 41.82 5.19
C ILE A 683 5.40 41.33 5.91
N ASN A 684 6.33 42.28 6.00
CA ASN A 684 7.70 42.23 6.49
C ASN A 684 7.84 42.07 8.01
N ASP A 685 9.06 41.67 8.40
CA ASP A 685 9.79 41.92 9.65
C ASP A 685 9.14 42.80 10.73
N SER A 686 9.12 42.28 11.96
CA SER A 686 9.46 43.06 13.15
C SER A 686 9.88 42.18 14.35
N THR A 687 11.18 42.17 14.57
CA THR A 687 11.95 42.24 15.82
C THR A 687 11.20 42.46 17.16
N ILE A 688 11.53 41.58 18.13
CA ILE A 688 11.75 41.77 19.59
C ILE A 688 10.58 42.26 20.48
N GLN A 689 10.22 41.46 21.50
CA GLN A 689 10.43 41.80 22.93
C GLN A 689 10.04 40.65 23.88
N THR A 690 11.05 40.12 24.56
CA THR A 690 10.92 39.39 25.83
C THR A 690 10.75 40.39 26.97
N LYS A 691 9.74 40.21 27.83
CA LYS A 691 9.79 40.67 29.22
C LYS A 691 8.94 39.77 30.12
N PRO A 692 9.46 39.32 31.27
CA PRO A 692 8.71 38.60 32.30
C PRO A 692 8.09 39.58 33.31
N SER A 693 7.07 39.16 34.05
CA SER A 693 6.93 39.39 35.51
C SER A 693 5.49 39.21 36.01
N SER A 694 5.38 38.34 37.01
CA SER A 694 4.49 38.32 38.18
C SER A 694 3.12 39.05 38.15
N LYS A 695 2.09 38.30 38.58
CA LYS A 695 1.24 38.72 39.70
C LYS A 695 0.57 37.54 40.39
N LEU A 696 0.82 37.48 41.69
CA LEU A 696 0.30 36.59 42.72
C LEU A 696 -1.05 37.14 43.22
N VAL A 697 -2.11 36.34 43.34
CA VAL A 697 -3.18 36.53 44.33
C VAL A 697 -3.69 35.16 44.81
N LYS A 698 -3.81 35.03 46.14
CA LYS A 698 -4.10 33.85 46.98
C LYS A 698 -5.60 33.69 47.28
N SER A 699 -6.05 32.44 47.50
CA SER A 699 -6.79 31.94 48.70
C SER A 699 -7.07 30.43 48.50
N TRP A 700 -6.45 29.45 49.19
CA TRP A 700 -6.53 28.99 50.60
C TRP A 700 -7.90 28.49 51.10
N SER A 701 -8.04 27.16 51.19
CA SER A 701 -8.54 26.33 52.31
C SER A 701 -8.81 24.91 51.75
N THR A 702 -8.47 23.75 52.31
CA THR A 702 -7.87 23.31 53.57
C THR A 702 -7.60 21.79 53.41
N MET A 703 -6.47 21.31 53.94
CA MET A 703 -6.08 19.89 54.09
C MET A 703 -6.65 19.33 55.42
N PRO A 704 -6.66 18.00 55.71
CA PRO A 704 -5.45 17.23 56.11
C PRO A 704 -5.42 15.78 55.54
N SER A 705 -4.33 15.20 55.03
CA SER A 705 -3.13 14.60 55.67
C SER A 705 -3.38 13.49 56.71
N VAL A 706 -2.73 12.32 56.51
CA VAL A 706 -2.23 11.24 57.43
C VAL A 706 -2.32 9.90 56.64
N SER A 707 -1.38 8.96 56.61
CA SER A 707 0.04 8.87 56.98
C SER A 707 0.72 7.73 56.20
N GLN A 708 2.03 7.88 56.10
CA GLN A 708 3.11 6.90 55.92
C GLN A 708 2.95 5.51 56.59
N GLN A 709 3.67 4.55 55.99
CA GLN A 709 4.50 3.46 56.57
C GLN A 709 4.11 1.97 56.37
N LEU A 710 5.04 1.30 55.65
CA LEU A 710 5.79 0.07 56.03
C LEU A 710 5.19 -1.36 55.86
N TYR A 711 5.91 -2.10 55.00
CA TYR A 711 6.59 -3.40 55.26
C TYR A 711 5.99 -4.76 54.84
N LEU A 712 6.86 -5.48 54.09
CA LEU A 712 7.20 -6.92 54.11
C LEU A 712 6.09 -7.96 53.81
N SER A 713 6.16 -8.71 52.70
CA SER A 713 7.01 -9.89 52.40
C SER A 713 6.39 -11.23 52.75
N LYS A 714 6.62 -12.19 51.84
CA LYS A 714 6.66 -13.66 51.96
C LYS A 714 5.35 -14.47 51.84
N LEU A 715 5.36 -15.27 50.77
CA LEU A 715 5.19 -16.73 50.71
C LEU A 715 3.95 -17.35 51.34
N LYS A 716 3.10 -17.91 50.48
CA LYS A 716 2.93 -19.36 50.39
C LYS A 716 2.71 -19.79 48.95
#